data_AF-A0A7K2C9X1-F1
#
_entry.id   AF-A0A7K2C9X1-F1
#
_cell.length_a   1.000
_cell.length_b   1.000
_cell.length_c   1.000
_cell.angle_alpha   90.00
_cell.angle_beta   90.00
_cell.angle_gamma   90.00
#
_symmetry.space_group_name_H-M   'P 1'
#
loop_
_entity.id
_entity.type
_entity.pdbx_description
1 polymer ?
#
loop_
_entity_poly.entity_id
_entity_poly.type
_entity_poly.pdbx_seq_one_letter_code
_entity_poly.pdbx_strand_id
1 'polypeptide(L)'
;MPRKFFRITDVWICRLLKPFEVGDGSFRIRGILFLRKYPCNFCFLSKSRGYDQALNPENGKNPPHYRWTLLKILEKDKCMPIRLWLCIGTVLGFTILTGCTRERPLFTRMEQTGISFENRIVEQDAFNVLEYEYFYNGAGVAVGDLNQDGLVDLYFTANMAADRLYLNRGNWSFEEITEQAGITHGPTWTTGVTMADVNGDGLLDIYVCRSGNVTTDRRRNSLYINQGDLTFKDEAAAYGLDDPSYSNHATFFDYDNDGDLDMYLLNHSIRRYSHFVVDYMRAQRDSLAGDKLFRNDAGIFTDVSEEAGILGNPLSYGLSVVVSDMNGDLWPDLYISNDYIEDDYLYINQQDGTFSESIRSYLTHASYASMGVDIADINNDLQPDIYTLDMLAEDNYRQKVLKGPEDYKFYTQLRIDGFHEQYMRNMLHLRRGPDYVEIGQLAGVSNTDWSWAPLFADLDRDLLKDLIVTNGYLRDYTDLDFLSTTLPNASRQAQMLGEAVSGLEMVEQMPTTRVPNYVFRGVDGLQFQDVTTEWGFELPTHSNGMVLTDLDGDLDLDVVISNINQDVLLYRNEAEEQGRGGTLRITLEGPPGNEHGIGAKVLLHGEEKSIMQEAFFVRGYLSSLEPALFFGTGEWDEVDVEIYWPDGRFQRLEKIATRQTIQVKYSEAYQESITKSLPGKEFIAVDLSSGLNYQHREDDYSDWDQQPLLPRDLAQEGPAIASGDINGDRLTDIFIGGGRGQAATLFLQQIDRTYTEIGLPVFEQHAEYEDVDAILLDLSGDGLLDLYVASGAGPRPEYWQDRLYINTGFGGLVYVPNLLPPMQTVTSSIAPYDIDSDGDTDLFVGGLHLPGQFGRPPRSYLLENTPDGFQDRTVSWAPDLQYPGMITTAVWADVRGDDKMELLIAGHWMPIRAYCISDSGILEDCSGQLGLTESDGFWNQVIPADLDMDGDMDLIAGNRGLNTQIQASPQYPATLYAGDLDNSGTWETLYSSYVKGIDVSVASRDQIVAQLPDVRIRFPRYSDYAAATTDEIMAGYDPPAIVLKAKNSSSVIFELTDEGIFNPQPLPLSAQFSPVRDALALDFNDDGNLDIFLIGNDYSNRAEEGRMSSGRGLMLVGDGELGFTDINSGNFWIRGDTRRIVKIDHRIIVVSNNDQLNVFQTTE
;
A
#
# COMPACT_ATOMS: atom_id res chain seq x y z
N MET A 1 -48.43 -22.92 -8.13
CA MET A 1 -49.72 -22.82 -7.37
C MET A 1 -49.60 -23.71 -6.13
N PRO A 2 -50.31 -23.47 -5.01
CA PRO A 2 -51.33 -22.44 -4.69
C PRO A 2 -50.88 -21.48 -3.54
N ARG A 3 -51.59 -20.43 -3.06
CA ARG A 3 -52.68 -19.54 -3.56
C ARG A 3 -52.85 -18.30 -2.63
N LYS A 4 -52.77 -17.10 -3.22
CA LYS A 4 -53.64 -15.89 -3.04
C LYS A 4 -54.29 -15.54 -1.66
N PHE A 5 -53.90 -14.36 -1.14
CA PHE A 5 -54.74 -13.17 -0.77
C PHE A 5 -55.93 -13.23 0.23
N PHE A 6 -55.84 -12.41 1.31
CA PHE A 6 -56.85 -11.45 1.87
C PHE A 6 -56.11 -10.50 2.87
N ARG A 7 -56.34 -9.19 3.13
CA ARG A 7 -57.30 -8.10 2.75
C ARG A 7 -58.69 -8.15 3.44
N ILE A 8 -59.33 -7.08 3.98
CA ILE A 8 -59.21 -5.58 4.03
C ILE A 8 -59.98 -5.06 5.28
N THR A 9 -59.65 -3.87 5.85
CA THR A 9 -60.53 -2.76 6.39
C THR A 9 -59.66 -1.78 7.21
N ASP A 10 -59.83 -0.44 7.28
CA ASP A 10 -60.74 0.58 6.70
C ASP A 10 -59.88 1.80 6.22
N VAL A 11 -60.15 2.63 5.19
CA VAL A 11 -61.35 3.35 4.68
C VAL A 11 -61.68 4.67 5.41
N TRP A 12 -61.45 5.82 4.74
CA TRP A 12 -62.47 6.84 4.41
C TRP A 12 -61.96 7.86 3.37
N ILE A 13 -62.86 8.54 2.63
CA ILE A 13 -62.55 9.36 1.43
C ILE A 13 -63.46 10.60 1.31
N CYS A 14 -62.89 11.76 0.92
CA CYS A 14 -63.56 12.86 0.18
C CYS A 14 -62.48 13.67 -0.58
N ARG A 15 -62.36 13.79 -1.92
CA ARG A 15 -63.22 13.65 -3.13
C ARG A 15 -63.79 14.98 -3.66
N LEU A 16 -63.88 15.06 -5.00
CA LEU A 16 -64.56 16.02 -5.93
C LEU A 16 -63.54 16.82 -6.78
N LEU A 17 -63.59 16.89 -8.13
CA LEU A 17 -64.54 16.37 -9.14
C LEU A 17 -63.88 15.99 -10.49
N LYS A 18 -64.66 15.36 -11.39
CA LYS A 18 -64.33 14.77 -12.72
C LYS A 18 -65.04 15.57 -13.87
N PRO A 19 -65.11 15.11 -15.15
CA PRO A 19 -64.08 14.79 -16.17
C PRO A 19 -64.44 15.41 -17.55
N PHE A 20 -63.81 14.99 -18.67
CA PHE A 20 -64.53 14.52 -19.89
C PHE A 20 -63.60 13.72 -20.84
N GLU A 21 -64.18 12.94 -21.76
CA GLU A 21 -63.53 11.96 -22.65
C GLU A 21 -64.20 11.92 -24.06
N VAL A 22 -63.73 11.00 -24.93
CA VAL A 22 -64.27 10.61 -26.27
C VAL A 22 -63.83 11.51 -27.45
N GLY A 23 -63.36 10.99 -28.60
CA GLY A 23 -63.09 9.59 -29.01
C GLY A 23 -62.75 9.45 -30.52
N ASP A 24 -62.54 8.21 -30.98
CA ASP A 24 -62.50 7.65 -32.36
C ASP A 24 -61.83 8.43 -33.55
N GLY A 25 -61.05 7.83 -34.47
CA GLY A 25 -60.54 6.45 -34.59
C GLY A 25 -60.22 6.00 -36.04
N SER A 26 -59.58 4.83 -36.19
CA SER A 26 -59.58 3.90 -37.36
C SER A 26 -58.53 3.98 -38.53
N PHE A 27 -58.14 2.77 -39.01
CA PHE A 27 -57.39 2.38 -40.25
C PHE A 27 -55.91 2.79 -40.46
N ARG A 28 -55.03 2.03 -41.14
CA ARG A 28 -54.75 0.55 -41.18
C ARG A 28 -53.51 0.22 -42.05
N ILE A 29 -52.59 -0.61 -41.53
CA ILE A 29 -51.75 -1.64 -42.20
C ILE A 29 -51.20 -1.37 -43.63
N ARG A 30 -49.85 -1.30 -43.76
CA ARG A 30 -49.00 -2.17 -44.62
C ARG A 30 -47.50 -1.88 -44.40
N GLY A 31 -46.67 -2.92 -44.46
CA GLY A 31 -45.19 -2.82 -44.45
C GLY A 31 -44.55 -3.75 -45.48
N ILE A 32 -43.22 -3.72 -45.61
CA ILE A 32 -42.34 -4.67 -46.33
C ILE A 32 -40.87 -4.38 -45.95
N LEU A 33 -40.00 -5.40 -45.96
CA LEU A 33 -38.58 -5.34 -45.54
C LEU A 33 -37.59 -5.05 -46.71
N PHE A 34 -36.33 -4.82 -46.32
CA PHE A 34 -35.04 -5.09 -47.02
C PHE A 34 -34.37 -3.92 -47.80
N LEU A 35 -33.02 -3.79 -47.87
CA LEU A 35 -31.88 -4.59 -47.34
C LEU A 35 -30.54 -3.78 -47.26
N ARG A 36 -29.61 -4.20 -46.37
CA ARG A 36 -28.10 -4.10 -46.43
C ARG A 36 -27.41 -2.86 -47.06
N LYS A 37 -26.60 -2.12 -46.28
CA LYS A 37 -25.11 -2.20 -46.24
C LYS A 37 -24.41 -1.10 -45.39
N TYR A 38 -23.33 -1.48 -44.70
CA TYR A 38 -22.24 -0.65 -44.15
C TYR A 38 -21.20 -0.26 -45.24
N PRO A 39 -20.13 0.55 -44.98
CA PRO A 39 -19.70 1.16 -43.71
C PRO A 39 -19.47 2.70 -43.77
N CYS A 40 -19.14 3.28 -42.60
CA CYS A 40 -18.46 4.58 -42.50
C CYS A 40 -16.94 4.41 -42.58
N ASN A 41 -16.25 5.44 -43.06
CA ASN A 41 -14.80 5.61 -42.87
C ASN A 41 -14.44 7.09 -43.03
N PHE A 42 -13.69 7.66 -42.09
CA PHE A 42 -13.13 9.01 -42.18
C PHE A 42 -11.66 8.97 -41.79
N CYS A 43 -10.80 9.59 -42.59
CA CYS A 43 -9.35 9.46 -42.44
C CYS A 43 -8.63 10.64 -43.10
N PHE A 44 -7.56 11.14 -42.46
CA PHE A 44 -6.52 12.02 -43.03
C PHE A 44 -6.96 13.42 -43.56
N LEU A 45 -6.14 14.49 -43.59
CA LEU A 45 -4.69 14.57 -43.75
C LEU A 45 -4.18 16.00 -43.38
N SER A 46 -2.94 16.11 -42.92
CA SER A 46 -2.19 17.36 -42.73
C SER A 46 -1.74 18.04 -44.05
N LYS A 47 -1.32 19.32 -43.98
CA LYS A 47 0.04 19.75 -44.43
C LYS A 47 0.40 21.22 -44.11
N SER A 48 1.66 21.56 -44.36
CA SER A 48 2.45 22.62 -43.72
C SER A 48 3.07 23.67 -44.67
N ARG A 49 3.72 24.70 -44.08
CA ARG A 49 4.52 25.81 -44.67
C ARG A 49 3.70 26.97 -45.26
N GLY A 50 4.13 28.24 -45.18
CA GLY A 50 5.33 28.86 -44.55
C GLY A 50 5.58 30.29 -45.09
N TYR A 51 6.62 30.99 -44.60
CA TYR A 51 7.05 32.38 -44.97
C TYR A 51 6.09 33.53 -44.53
N ASP A 52 6.54 34.73 -44.08
CA ASP A 52 7.87 35.20 -43.63
C ASP A 52 7.81 36.56 -42.88
N GLN A 53 8.92 36.98 -42.27
CA GLN A 53 9.37 38.37 -41.97
C GLN A 53 8.53 39.31 -41.07
N ALA A 54 8.96 39.38 -39.79
CA ALA A 54 9.46 40.58 -39.08
C ALA A 54 8.68 41.92 -39.11
N LEU A 55 8.33 42.43 -37.91
CA LEU A 55 8.98 43.61 -37.29
C LEU A 55 8.48 43.90 -35.86
N ASN A 56 9.42 44.20 -34.96
CA ASN A 56 9.26 44.80 -33.62
C ASN A 56 9.90 46.22 -33.71
N PRO A 57 9.68 47.21 -32.80
CA PRO A 57 8.81 47.26 -31.61
C PRO A 57 7.91 48.52 -31.52
N GLU A 58 7.15 48.69 -30.44
CA GLU A 58 7.38 49.74 -29.42
C GLU A 58 6.23 49.90 -28.38
N ASN A 59 6.64 50.14 -27.13
CA ASN A 59 6.09 51.07 -26.12
C ASN A 59 4.63 51.60 -26.29
N GLY A 60 3.71 51.52 -25.32
CA GLY A 60 3.77 51.01 -23.94
C GLY A 60 2.89 51.83 -22.96
N LYS A 61 2.78 51.37 -21.71
CA LYS A 61 2.17 52.04 -20.52
C LYS A 61 0.63 52.17 -20.43
N ASN A 62 0.09 51.30 -19.56
CA ASN A 62 -0.96 51.50 -18.53
C ASN A 62 -1.18 52.95 -18.02
N PRO A 63 -2.28 53.26 -17.28
CA PRO A 63 -3.66 52.72 -17.20
C PRO A 63 -4.68 53.92 -17.24
N PRO A 64 -5.77 54.10 -16.44
CA PRO A 64 -6.65 53.20 -15.66
C PRO A 64 -8.20 53.41 -15.83
N HIS A 65 -8.95 52.58 -15.10
CA HIS A 65 -10.37 52.63 -14.62
C HIS A 65 -11.32 53.81 -14.95
N TYR A 66 -12.61 53.50 -15.18
CA TYR A 66 -13.78 53.70 -14.27
C TYR A 66 -15.08 53.38 -15.06
N ARG A 67 -15.75 52.24 -14.82
CA ARG A 67 -16.93 52.03 -13.94
C ARG A 67 -18.26 52.71 -14.36
N TRP A 68 -19.30 51.89 -14.60
CA TRP A 68 -20.74 52.03 -14.18
C TRP A 68 -21.54 53.33 -14.56
N THR A 69 -22.79 53.34 -15.09
CA THR A 69 -23.75 52.29 -15.51
C THR A 69 -24.99 52.83 -16.30
N LEU A 70 -25.76 51.90 -16.90
CA LEU A 70 -27.24 51.84 -17.05
C LEU A 70 -28.06 52.72 -18.04
N LEU A 71 -29.02 52.00 -18.67
CA LEU A 71 -30.40 52.35 -19.09
C LEU A 71 -30.70 53.16 -20.37
N LYS A 72 -30.99 52.38 -21.44
CA LYS A 72 -32.23 52.36 -22.28
C LYS A 72 -33.03 53.66 -22.50
N ILE A 73 -33.43 53.90 -23.76
CA ILE A 73 -34.86 54.06 -24.16
C ILE A 73 -35.07 53.84 -25.68
N LEU A 74 -35.94 52.86 -26.03
CA LEU A 74 -36.85 52.75 -27.20
C LEU A 74 -36.27 52.85 -28.66
N GLU A 75 -36.93 52.42 -29.76
CA GLU A 75 -38.34 51.99 -29.95
C GLU A 75 -38.60 51.01 -31.15
N LYS A 76 -39.47 49.99 -30.91
CA LYS A 76 -40.46 49.30 -31.79
C LYS A 76 -40.15 48.53 -33.12
N ASP A 77 -41.01 47.51 -33.31
CA ASP A 77 -41.49 46.85 -34.55
C ASP A 77 -40.49 46.01 -35.40
N LYS A 78 -40.73 44.73 -35.75
CA LYS A 78 -41.95 43.87 -35.64
C LYS A 78 -41.65 42.35 -35.59
N CYS A 79 -42.43 41.65 -34.76
CA CYS A 79 -42.88 40.24 -34.88
C CYS A 79 -41.87 39.06 -35.06
N MET A 80 -41.65 38.29 -33.98
CA MET A 80 -41.37 36.84 -34.00
C MET A 80 -42.40 36.09 -33.12
N PRO A 81 -42.65 34.78 -33.34
CA PRO A 81 -43.78 34.08 -32.73
C PRO A 81 -43.57 33.69 -31.25
N ILE A 82 -44.61 33.90 -30.44
CA ILE A 82 -44.60 33.84 -28.96
C ILE A 82 -44.21 32.45 -28.38
N ARG A 83 -44.41 31.35 -29.11
CA ARG A 83 -44.05 30.00 -28.63
C ARG A 83 -42.55 29.82 -28.37
N LEU A 84 -41.68 30.51 -29.10
CA LEU A 84 -40.23 30.36 -28.90
C LEU A 84 -39.77 31.00 -27.58
N TRP A 85 -40.40 32.11 -27.17
CA TRP A 85 -40.07 32.81 -25.93
C TRP A 85 -40.54 32.09 -24.67
N LEU A 86 -41.60 31.26 -24.73
CA LEU A 86 -41.93 30.40 -23.58
C LEU A 86 -40.92 29.28 -23.42
N CYS A 87 -40.51 28.59 -24.50
CA CYS A 87 -39.51 27.53 -24.39
C CYS A 87 -38.12 28.07 -23.99
N ILE A 88 -37.67 29.18 -24.59
CA ILE A 88 -36.41 29.82 -24.22
C ILE A 88 -36.50 30.42 -22.80
N GLY A 89 -37.66 30.92 -22.39
CA GLY A 89 -37.91 31.42 -21.04
C GLY A 89 -37.90 30.32 -19.96
N THR A 90 -38.44 29.13 -20.25
CA THR A 90 -38.33 27.98 -19.33
C THR A 90 -36.95 27.34 -19.38
N VAL A 91 -36.26 27.32 -20.52
CA VAL A 91 -34.90 26.77 -20.62
C VAL A 91 -33.87 27.69 -19.93
N LEU A 92 -33.91 29.01 -20.12
CA LEU A 92 -33.07 29.91 -19.31
C LEU A 92 -33.54 29.99 -17.86
N GLY A 93 -34.84 29.81 -17.59
CA GLY A 93 -35.35 29.67 -16.23
C GLY A 93 -34.75 28.45 -15.52
N PHE A 94 -34.65 27.32 -16.21
CA PHE A 94 -33.96 26.13 -15.71
C PHE A 94 -32.45 26.35 -15.63
N THR A 95 -31.74 26.78 -16.68
CA THR A 95 -30.27 26.90 -16.62
C THR A 95 -29.75 28.03 -15.73
N ILE A 96 -30.63 28.88 -15.17
CA ILE A 96 -30.28 29.86 -14.12
C ILE A 96 -30.64 29.33 -12.72
N LEU A 97 -31.52 28.31 -12.62
CA LEU A 97 -31.82 27.57 -11.38
C LEU A 97 -31.03 26.25 -11.26
N THR A 98 -30.40 25.79 -12.33
CA THR A 98 -29.36 24.75 -12.38
C THR A 98 -28.01 25.36 -12.76
N GLY A 99 -27.80 26.64 -12.43
CA GLY A 99 -26.44 27.16 -12.32
C GLY A 99 -25.78 26.43 -11.16
N CYS A 100 -24.62 25.82 -11.39
CA CYS A 100 -24.04 24.85 -10.47
C CYS A 100 -23.94 25.40 -9.05
N THR A 101 -24.71 24.82 -8.13
CA THR A 101 -24.33 24.75 -6.73
C THR A 101 -23.08 23.89 -6.68
N ARG A 102 -21.91 24.53 -6.81
CA ARG A 102 -20.68 23.94 -6.27
C ARG A 102 -20.97 23.78 -4.79
N GLU A 103 -20.98 22.53 -4.33
CA GLU A 103 -21.18 22.24 -2.91
C GLU A 103 -20.07 22.91 -2.11
N ARG A 104 -20.34 23.20 -0.84
CA ARG A 104 -19.31 23.82 -0.01
C ARG A 104 -18.21 22.79 0.24
N PRO A 105 -16.93 23.20 0.27
CA PRO A 105 -15.90 22.33 0.81
C PRO A 105 -16.27 21.92 2.23
N LEU A 106 -15.77 20.76 2.67
CA LEU A 106 -15.93 20.35 4.06
C LEU A 106 -15.25 21.33 5.02
N PHE A 107 -14.10 21.91 4.62
CA PHE A 107 -13.37 22.88 5.44
C PHE A 107 -13.33 24.29 4.83
N THR A 108 -13.49 25.29 5.70
CA THR A 108 -13.29 26.71 5.41
C THR A 108 -12.02 27.20 6.10
N ARG A 109 -11.02 27.68 5.33
CA ARG A 109 -9.85 28.35 5.95
C ARG A 109 -10.28 29.64 6.65
N MET A 110 -9.91 29.76 7.92
CA MET A 110 -10.28 30.89 8.76
C MET A 110 -9.27 32.04 8.67
N GLU A 111 -9.78 33.26 8.78
CA GLU A 111 -9.06 34.50 8.51
C GLU A 111 -9.27 35.48 9.67
N GLN A 112 -8.25 36.27 10.01
CA GLN A 112 -8.32 37.30 11.07
C GLN A 112 -8.52 36.76 12.50
N THR A 113 -7.99 35.58 12.80
CA THR A 113 -8.17 34.88 14.09
C THR A 113 -7.44 35.50 15.29
N GLY A 114 -6.54 36.48 15.06
CA GLY A 114 -5.70 37.09 16.09
C GLY A 114 -4.32 36.43 16.23
N ILE A 115 -4.16 35.20 15.74
CA ILE A 115 -2.87 34.52 15.65
C ILE A 115 -1.98 35.23 14.64
N SER A 116 -0.68 35.27 14.91
CA SER A 116 0.34 35.96 14.10
C SER A 116 1.71 35.28 14.19
N PHE A 117 1.70 33.96 14.33
CA PHE A 117 2.89 33.11 14.42
C PHE A 117 3.37 32.66 13.04
N GLU A 118 4.70 32.63 12.87
CA GLU A 118 5.44 32.18 11.68
C GLU A 118 6.63 31.35 12.20
N ASN A 119 6.76 30.05 11.86
CA ASN A 119 8.00 29.32 12.13
C ASN A 119 9.05 29.76 11.11
N ARG A 120 9.72 30.87 11.43
CA ARG A 120 10.58 31.61 10.51
C ARG A 120 12.02 31.10 10.53
N ILE A 121 12.45 30.49 9.43
CA ILE A 121 13.79 29.92 9.25
C ILE A 121 14.63 30.85 8.35
N VAL A 122 15.87 31.14 8.75
CA VAL A 122 16.77 32.09 8.06
C VAL A 122 18.12 31.45 7.79
N GLU A 123 18.31 31.03 6.53
CA GLU A 123 19.53 30.46 5.97
C GLU A 123 20.74 31.41 6.13
N GLN A 124 21.88 30.88 6.57
CA GLN A 124 23.13 31.62 6.79
C GLN A 124 24.35 30.79 6.32
N ASP A 125 25.46 31.46 5.95
CA ASP A 125 26.69 30.81 5.45
C ASP A 125 27.16 29.62 6.28
N ALA A 126 27.06 29.72 7.62
CA ALA A 126 27.51 28.71 8.59
C ALA A 126 26.36 28.03 9.36
N PHE A 127 25.10 28.21 8.93
CA PHE A 127 23.95 27.51 9.49
C PHE A 127 22.82 27.45 8.44
N ASN A 128 22.77 26.32 7.73
CA ASN A 128 21.86 26.00 6.63
C ASN A 128 21.86 24.47 6.43
N VAL A 129 21.03 23.95 5.51
CA VAL A 129 20.87 22.51 5.24
C VAL A 129 22.16 21.73 4.93
N LEU A 130 23.19 22.37 4.38
CA LEU A 130 24.49 21.72 4.10
C LEU A 130 25.37 21.54 5.35
N GLU A 131 25.10 22.28 6.43
CA GLU A 131 25.84 22.25 7.71
C GLU A 131 25.03 21.60 8.85
N TYR A 132 23.71 21.49 8.69
CA TYR A 132 22.78 20.82 9.59
C TYR A 132 21.59 20.35 8.76
N GLU A 133 21.44 19.06 8.52
CA GLU A 133 20.50 18.56 7.50
C GLU A 133 19.03 18.76 7.88
N TYR A 134 18.69 18.57 9.16
CA TYR A 134 17.35 18.78 9.72
C TYR A 134 16.95 20.27 9.87
N PHE A 135 17.51 21.15 9.05
CA PHE A 135 17.25 22.59 9.07
C PHE A 135 15.87 22.98 8.52
N TYR A 136 15.13 22.05 7.90
CA TYR A 136 13.76 22.27 7.41
C TYR A 136 12.73 21.24 7.92
N ASN A 137 13.03 20.50 8.98
CA ASN A 137 12.09 19.52 9.59
C ASN A 137 10.93 20.17 10.34
N GLY A 138 10.93 21.49 10.48
CA GLY A 138 9.85 22.25 11.09
C GLY A 138 9.75 22.09 12.60
N ALA A 139 8.60 22.51 13.12
CA ALA A 139 8.30 22.58 14.53
C ALA A 139 6.80 22.34 14.75
N GLY A 140 6.43 21.73 15.88
CA GLY A 140 5.07 21.28 16.16
C GLY A 140 4.17 22.25 16.92
N VAL A 141 2.93 21.80 17.14
CA VAL A 141 1.88 22.52 17.85
C VAL A 141 1.21 21.59 18.88
N ALA A 142 0.91 22.09 20.07
CA ALA A 142 0.17 21.34 21.09
C ALA A 142 -1.09 22.10 21.50
N VAL A 143 -2.16 21.36 21.82
CA VAL A 143 -3.48 21.93 22.13
C VAL A 143 -4.12 21.29 23.35
N GLY A 144 -4.88 22.09 24.10
CA GLY A 144 -5.58 21.66 25.30
C GLY A 144 -6.27 22.82 26.02
N ASP A 145 -7.23 22.53 26.89
CA ASP A 145 -7.89 23.52 27.73
C ASP A 145 -7.02 23.81 28.97
N LEU A 146 -6.22 24.88 28.91
CA LEU A 146 -5.20 25.20 29.93
C LEU A 146 -5.77 25.93 31.17
N ASN A 147 -7.05 26.35 31.12
CA ASN A 147 -7.70 27.13 32.18
C ASN A 147 -9.02 26.52 32.72
N GLN A 148 -9.46 25.40 32.12
CA GLN A 148 -10.70 24.69 32.40
C GLN A 148 -11.98 25.52 32.14
N ASP A 149 -11.97 26.38 31.11
CA ASP A 149 -13.15 27.18 30.68
C ASP A 149 -13.97 26.56 29.53
N GLY A 150 -13.48 25.46 28.93
CA GLY A 150 -14.14 24.69 27.89
C GLY A 150 -13.72 25.06 26.46
N LEU A 151 -12.71 25.93 26.29
CA LEU A 151 -12.13 26.31 25.01
C LEU A 151 -10.70 25.76 24.90
N VAL A 152 -10.33 25.28 23.71
CA VAL A 152 -9.00 24.70 23.48
C VAL A 152 -7.99 25.79 23.09
N ASP A 153 -6.88 25.86 23.82
CA ASP A 153 -5.76 26.78 23.61
C ASP A 153 -4.69 26.19 22.68
N LEU A 154 -3.82 27.05 22.13
CA LEU A 154 -2.81 26.67 21.13
C LEU A 154 -1.39 27.08 21.56
N TYR A 155 -0.45 26.12 21.63
CA TYR A 155 0.98 26.38 21.82
C TYR A 155 1.78 26.01 20.57
N PHE A 156 2.51 26.96 20.00
CA PHE A 156 3.36 26.76 18.82
C PHE A 156 4.85 26.84 19.18
N THR A 157 5.64 25.91 18.66
CA THR A 157 7.11 25.89 18.79
C THR A 157 7.82 26.44 17.55
N ALA A 158 9.04 26.94 17.69
CA ALA A 158 9.82 27.47 16.56
C ALA A 158 11.29 27.01 16.50
N ASN A 159 11.81 26.78 15.30
CA ASN A 159 13.22 26.39 15.12
C ASN A 159 14.22 27.56 15.25
N MET A 160 13.77 28.79 15.03
CA MET A 160 14.64 29.99 15.13
C MET A 160 13.95 31.23 15.71
N ALA A 161 12.62 31.24 15.80
CA ALA A 161 11.85 32.29 16.46
C ALA A 161 11.70 31.99 17.98
N ALA A 162 10.80 32.70 18.66
CA ALA A 162 10.37 32.31 20.00
C ALA A 162 9.03 31.57 19.90
N ASP A 163 8.86 30.56 20.75
CA ASP A 163 7.60 29.81 20.92
C ASP A 163 6.45 30.75 21.33
N ARG A 164 5.20 30.34 21.13
CA ARG A 164 4.01 31.18 21.40
C ARG A 164 2.85 30.41 22.01
N LEU A 165 2.26 30.96 23.07
CA LEU A 165 1.00 30.52 23.65
C LEU A 165 -0.14 31.47 23.29
N TYR A 166 -1.23 30.92 22.76
CA TYR A 166 -2.45 31.64 22.40
C TYR A 166 -3.66 31.08 23.17
N LEU A 167 -4.30 31.96 23.92
CA LEU A 167 -5.50 31.70 24.71
C LEU A 167 -6.75 31.93 23.85
N ASN A 168 -7.60 30.93 23.71
CA ASN A 168 -8.83 30.97 22.95
C ASN A 168 -9.87 31.84 23.67
N ARG A 169 -10.59 32.68 22.91
CA ARG A 169 -11.68 33.56 23.40
C ARG A 169 -13.04 33.20 22.79
N GLY A 170 -13.11 32.05 22.11
CA GLY A 170 -14.23 31.55 21.33
C GLY A 170 -14.47 32.35 20.05
N ASN A 171 -15.34 31.85 19.17
CA ASN A 171 -15.70 32.50 17.91
C ASN A 171 -14.45 32.81 17.04
N TRP A 172 -13.48 31.89 16.99
CA TRP A 172 -12.23 32.02 16.23
C TRP A 172 -11.31 33.19 16.61
N SER A 173 -11.43 33.73 17.83
CA SER A 173 -10.59 34.82 18.34
C SER A 173 -9.59 34.32 19.38
N PHE A 174 -8.30 34.52 19.14
CA PHE A 174 -7.21 34.09 20.02
C PHE A 174 -6.38 35.27 20.54
N GLU A 175 -5.91 35.20 21.79
CA GLU A 175 -5.09 36.22 22.44
C GLU A 175 -3.70 35.68 22.77
N GLU A 176 -2.64 36.38 22.35
CA GLU A 176 -1.26 36.00 22.64
C GLU A 176 -0.91 36.31 24.12
N ILE A 177 -0.54 35.28 24.88
CA ILE A 177 -0.32 35.39 26.34
C ILE A 177 1.08 34.94 26.80
N THR A 178 2.02 34.62 25.91
CA THR A 178 3.31 33.98 26.24
C THR A 178 4.11 34.72 27.33
N GLU A 179 4.29 36.04 27.20
CA GLU A 179 4.96 36.86 28.22
C GLU A 179 4.14 36.97 29.53
N GLN A 180 2.81 36.92 29.44
CA GLN A 180 1.89 37.01 30.58
C GLN A 180 1.90 35.71 31.39
N ALA A 181 2.01 34.58 30.69
CA ALA A 181 2.07 33.22 31.18
C ALA A 181 3.43 32.83 31.79
N GLY A 182 4.42 33.74 31.81
CA GLY A 182 5.76 33.48 32.37
C GLY A 182 6.71 32.68 31.47
N ILE A 183 6.26 32.30 30.26
CA ILE A 183 7.02 31.55 29.27
C ILE A 183 8.05 32.50 28.64
N THR A 184 9.26 32.48 29.20
CA THR A 184 10.25 33.57 29.08
C THR A 184 11.59 33.16 28.46
N HIS A 185 11.69 31.95 27.92
CA HIS A 185 12.87 31.53 27.14
C HIS A 185 12.98 32.33 25.84
N GLY A 186 14.22 32.68 25.48
CA GLY A 186 14.51 33.42 24.25
C GLY A 186 14.69 32.50 23.03
N PRO A 187 14.60 33.05 21.79
CA PRO A 187 14.67 32.27 20.55
C PRO A 187 15.81 31.24 20.51
N THR A 188 15.47 29.99 20.18
CA THR A 188 16.38 28.85 20.06
C THR A 188 15.80 27.81 19.11
N TRP A 189 16.45 26.65 18.97
CA TRP A 189 15.97 25.56 18.13
C TRP A 189 15.05 24.62 18.91
N THR A 190 13.79 25.06 19.06
CA THR A 190 12.70 24.21 19.54
C THR A 190 12.26 23.27 18.42
N THR A 191 11.75 22.09 18.79
CA THR A 191 11.36 21.01 17.88
C THR A 191 9.90 20.61 18.11
N GLY A 192 9.65 19.70 19.06
CA GLY A 192 8.31 19.24 19.42
C GLY A 192 7.83 19.71 20.78
N VAL A 193 6.52 19.63 20.97
CA VAL A 193 5.81 19.99 22.19
C VAL A 193 4.76 18.93 22.53
N THR A 194 4.55 18.73 23.82
CA THR A 194 3.52 17.83 24.36
C THR A 194 2.85 18.50 25.55
N MET A 195 1.51 18.49 25.58
CA MET A 195 0.71 18.83 26.75
C MET A 195 0.31 17.55 27.49
N ALA A 196 0.56 17.51 28.80
CA ALA A 196 0.20 16.41 29.69
C ALA A 196 0.12 16.93 31.14
N ASP A 197 -0.64 16.26 32.01
CA ASP A 197 -0.55 16.49 33.46
C ASP A 197 0.65 15.70 33.99
N VAL A 198 1.81 16.35 34.09
CA VAL A 198 3.08 15.69 34.45
C VAL A 198 3.25 15.55 35.97
N ASN A 199 2.38 16.20 36.75
CA ASN A 199 2.50 16.28 38.21
C ASN A 199 1.33 15.64 38.98
N GLY A 200 0.22 15.32 38.30
CA GLY A 200 -0.95 14.65 38.86
C GLY A 200 -1.88 15.58 39.64
N ASP A 201 -2.04 16.84 39.20
CA ASP A 201 -2.96 17.81 39.83
C ASP A 201 -4.21 18.17 38.99
N GLY A 202 -4.36 17.57 37.82
CA GLY A 202 -5.49 17.76 36.90
C GLY A 202 -5.36 18.99 35.98
N LEU A 203 -4.17 19.60 35.90
CA LEU A 203 -3.86 20.68 34.99
C LEU A 203 -2.87 20.21 33.91
N LEU A 204 -3.06 20.67 32.67
CA LEU A 204 -2.10 20.42 31.60
C LEU A 204 -0.86 21.31 31.76
N ASP A 205 0.29 20.66 31.93
CA ASP A 205 1.63 21.22 31.83
C ASP A 205 2.10 21.20 30.37
N ILE A 206 3.15 21.97 30.04
CA ILE A 206 3.70 22.04 28.66
C ILE A 206 5.16 21.60 28.65
N TYR A 207 5.45 20.43 28.07
CA TYR A 207 6.82 19.94 27.85
C TYR A 207 7.32 20.33 26.45
N VAL A 208 8.55 20.85 26.36
CA VAL A 208 9.09 21.47 25.15
C VAL A 208 10.49 20.93 24.83
N CYS A 209 10.60 20.20 23.72
CA CYS A 209 11.83 19.59 23.22
C CYS A 209 12.70 20.59 22.44
N ARG A 210 14.03 20.44 22.52
CA ARG A 210 15.00 21.31 21.83
C ARG A 210 16.17 20.52 21.25
N SER A 211 16.63 20.95 20.07
CA SER A 211 17.74 20.31 19.33
C SER A 211 18.57 21.36 18.55
N GLY A 212 18.96 21.08 17.31
CA GLY A 212 19.77 21.95 16.45
C GLY A 212 21.28 21.85 16.71
N ASN A 213 22.08 22.38 15.78
CA ASN A 213 23.53 22.51 15.95
C ASN A 213 23.91 23.73 16.83
N VAL A 214 23.37 23.78 18.06
CA VAL A 214 23.60 24.87 19.03
C VAL A 214 24.19 24.38 20.36
N THR A 215 24.66 25.31 21.18
CA THR A 215 25.28 25.04 22.49
C THR A 215 24.36 24.27 23.45
N THR A 216 24.90 23.32 24.21
CA THR A 216 24.21 22.48 25.20
C THR A 216 23.16 23.21 26.04
N ASP A 217 23.50 24.36 26.66
CA ASP A 217 22.58 25.12 27.51
C ASP A 217 21.38 25.74 26.77
N ARG A 218 21.40 25.75 25.43
CA ARG A 218 20.30 26.20 24.55
C ARG A 218 19.47 25.05 23.98
N ARG A 219 19.81 23.80 24.34
CA ARG A 219 19.14 22.55 23.94
C ARG A 219 18.60 21.74 25.12
N ARG A 220 18.65 22.29 26.34
CA ARG A 220 17.92 21.72 27.48
C ARG A 220 16.43 21.86 27.23
N ASN A 221 15.68 20.78 27.38
CA ASN A 221 14.21 20.82 27.31
C ASN A 221 13.62 21.65 28.46
N SER A 222 12.38 22.11 28.32
CA SER A 222 11.62 22.80 29.39
C SER A 222 10.38 22.01 29.77
N LEU A 223 9.97 22.13 31.04
CA LEU A 223 8.71 21.62 31.56
C LEU A 223 8.02 22.77 32.28
N TYR A 224 7.07 23.39 31.60
CA TYR A 224 6.31 24.52 32.13
C TYR A 224 5.14 23.97 32.95
N ILE A 225 5.31 23.93 34.27
CA ILE A 225 4.27 23.50 35.21
C ILE A 225 3.20 24.59 35.32
N ASN A 226 1.94 24.24 35.10
CA ASN A 226 0.77 25.11 35.21
C ASN A 226 0.56 25.53 36.67
N GLN A 227 0.23 26.78 36.94
CA GLN A 227 0.00 27.29 38.31
C GLN A 227 -1.50 27.50 38.61
N GLY A 228 -2.39 27.12 37.69
CA GLY A 228 -3.85 27.24 37.85
C GLY A 228 -4.39 28.68 37.71
N ASP A 229 -3.56 29.62 37.26
CA ASP A 229 -3.92 31.03 37.03
C ASP A 229 -3.47 31.56 35.65
N LEU A 230 -3.27 30.64 34.68
CA LEU A 230 -2.66 30.87 33.36
C LEU A 230 -1.20 31.35 33.40
N THR A 231 -0.54 31.33 34.56
CA THR A 231 0.93 31.40 34.64
C THR A 231 1.55 30.01 34.75
N PHE A 232 2.75 29.88 34.20
CA PHE A 232 3.53 28.64 34.17
C PHE A 232 4.94 28.88 34.70
N LYS A 233 5.59 27.80 35.13
CA LYS A 233 6.91 27.82 35.76
C LYS A 233 7.78 26.69 35.20
N ASP A 234 8.93 27.04 34.60
CA ASP A 234 9.86 26.02 34.09
C ASP A 234 10.54 25.28 35.25
N GLU A 235 10.21 24.00 35.42
CA GLU A 235 10.70 23.14 36.50
C GLU A 235 11.43 21.88 35.99
N ALA A 236 11.79 21.81 34.70
CA ALA A 236 12.42 20.62 34.11
C ALA A 236 13.59 20.08 34.95
N ALA A 237 14.47 20.96 35.43
CA ALA A 237 15.65 20.59 36.23
C ALA A 237 15.33 20.18 37.70
N ALA A 238 14.08 20.35 38.15
CA ALA A 238 13.59 19.86 39.43
C ALA A 238 12.98 18.45 39.30
N TYR A 239 12.27 18.20 38.18
CA TYR A 239 11.71 16.89 37.84
C TYR A 239 12.74 15.92 37.23
N GLY A 240 13.89 16.41 36.74
CA GLY A 240 14.94 15.59 36.09
C GLY A 240 14.90 15.61 34.56
N LEU A 241 14.01 16.41 33.96
CA LEU A 241 13.67 16.42 32.54
C LEU A 241 14.33 17.54 31.72
N ASP A 242 15.32 18.26 32.26
CA ASP A 242 16.08 19.31 31.53
C ASP A 242 17.19 18.74 30.62
N ASP A 243 16.90 17.59 29.99
CA ASP A 243 17.89 16.83 29.23
C ASP A 243 18.44 17.63 28.03
N PRO A 244 19.77 17.60 27.79
CA PRO A 244 20.42 18.37 26.73
C PRO A 244 20.69 17.58 25.44
N SER A 245 19.95 16.50 25.17
CA SER A 245 19.97 15.74 23.92
C SER A 245 19.62 16.58 22.68
N TYR A 246 19.75 15.97 21.51
CA TYR A 246 19.15 16.43 20.26
C TYR A 246 17.68 15.97 20.22
N SER A 247 16.86 16.53 21.12
CA SER A 247 15.48 16.11 21.35
C SER A 247 14.58 16.53 20.21
N ASN A 248 13.88 15.59 19.57
CA ASN A 248 12.83 15.90 18.60
C ASN A 248 11.47 15.99 19.29
N HIS A 249 11.04 14.96 20.01
CA HIS A 249 9.71 14.92 20.63
C HIS A 249 9.70 14.06 21.90
N ALA A 250 8.57 14.04 22.61
CA ALA A 250 8.41 13.25 23.82
C ALA A 250 6.95 12.83 24.02
N THR A 251 6.73 11.61 24.50
CA THR A 251 5.40 11.12 24.87
C THR A 251 5.34 10.71 26.34
N PHE A 252 4.22 11.00 27.01
CA PHE A 252 3.95 10.70 28.41
C PHE A 252 2.86 9.62 28.51
N PHE A 253 3.15 8.55 29.23
CA PHE A 253 2.32 7.35 29.36
C PHE A 253 2.83 6.50 30.53
N ASP A 254 1.95 5.70 31.13
CA ASP A 254 2.27 4.77 32.24
C ASP A 254 2.76 3.43 31.63
N TYR A 255 4.07 3.14 31.62
CA TYR A 255 4.60 1.95 30.92
C TYR A 255 4.73 0.71 31.81
N ASP A 256 4.84 0.87 33.14
CA ASP A 256 4.92 -0.25 34.09
C ASP A 256 3.65 -0.50 34.94
N ASN A 257 2.57 0.26 34.68
CA ASN A 257 1.21 0.11 35.21
C ASN A 257 1.14 0.33 36.74
N ASP A 258 1.88 1.34 37.19
CA ASP A 258 2.05 1.81 38.56
C ASP A 258 1.04 2.92 38.92
N GLY A 259 0.72 3.77 37.94
CA GLY A 259 -0.36 4.77 37.99
C GLY A 259 0.07 6.23 37.80
N ASP A 260 1.37 6.56 37.83
CA ASP A 260 1.87 7.87 37.37
C ASP A 260 2.46 7.82 35.94
N LEU A 261 2.67 8.99 35.31
CA LEU A 261 3.08 9.06 33.90
C LEU A 261 4.59 9.11 33.75
N ASP A 262 5.14 8.12 33.06
CA ASP A 262 6.53 8.07 32.59
C ASP A 262 6.72 8.90 31.31
N MET A 263 7.94 8.93 30.75
CA MET A 263 8.22 9.70 29.53
C MET A 263 9.25 9.02 28.61
N TYR A 264 8.91 8.85 27.33
CA TYR A 264 9.86 8.48 26.26
C TYR A 264 10.30 9.72 25.49
N LEU A 265 11.60 10.00 25.48
CA LEU A 265 12.26 11.11 24.79
C LEU A 265 12.90 10.64 23.49
N LEU A 266 12.28 11.02 22.38
CA LEU A 266 12.74 10.77 21.02
C LEU A 266 13.88 11.72 20.65
N ASN A 267 15.03 11.16 20.28
CA ASN A 267 16.24 11.89 19.92
C ASN A 267 16.67 11.57 18.49
N HIS A 268 17.50 12.44 17.91
CA HIS A 268 18.05 12.21 16.57
C HIS A 268 19.54 12.53 16.49
N SER A 269 20.24 11.80 15.63
CA SER A 269 21.66 12.02 15.40
C SER A 269 21.91 13.22 14.47
N ILE A 270 22.82 14.12 14.85
CA ILE A 270 23.24 15.27 14.02
C ILE A 270 24.47 14.97 13.14
N ARG A 271 24.76 13.69 12.90
CA ARG A 271 25.90 13.21 12.10
C ARG A 271 25.44 12.07 11.21
N ARG A 272 25.85 12.07 9.94
CA ARG A 272 25.73 10.89 9.09
C ARG A 272 26.84 9.88 9.40
N TYR A 273 26.47 8.60 9.38
CA TYR A 273 27.39 7.46 9.44
C TYR A 273 27.42 6.72 8.09
N SER A 274 28.18 5.63 8.00
CA SER A 274 28.32 4.82 6.79
C SER A 274 27.90 3.38 7.10
N HIS A 275 27.25 2.70 6.17
CA HIS A 275 26.79 1.31 6.38
C HIS A 275 27.93 0.36 6.82
N PHE A 276 29.16 0.59 6.35
CA PHE A 276 30.36 -0.16 6.75
C PHE A 276 30.76 -0.09 8.25
N VAL A 277 30.04 0.65 9.10
CA VAL A 277 30.25 0.69 10.56
C VAL A 277 29.01 0.38 11.39
N VAL A 278 27.92 -0.13 10.79
CA VAL A 278 26.60 -0.28 11.43
C VAL A 278 26.64 -1.17 12.67
N ASP A 279 27.16 -2.41 12.58
CA ASP A 279 27.33 -3.31 13.73
C ASP A 279 28.01 -2.64 14.93
N TYR A 280 29.03 -1.83 14.65
CA TYR A 280 29.79 -1.13 15.67
C TYR A 280 28.98 0.03 16.29
N MET A 281 28.14 0.71 15.50
CA MET A 281 27.28 1.79 15.99
C MET A 281 26.05 1.27 16.73
N ARG A 282 25.33 0.27 16.20
CA ARG A 282 24.20 -0.40 16.87
C ARG A 282 24.58 -0.97 18.24
N ALA A 283 25.84 -1.38 18.43
CA ALA A 283 26.39 -1.86 19.70
C ALA A 283 26.86 -0.75 20.69
N GLN A 284 26.52 0.53 20.46
CA GLN A 284 26.83 1.65 21.34
C GLN A 284 25.56 2.42 21.74
N ARG A 285 25.60 3.11 22.89
CA ARG A 285 24.60 4.12 23.29
C ARG A 285 25.22 5.52 23.21
N ASP A 286 24.57 6.47 22.55
CA ASP A 286 24.99 7.88 22.49
C ASP A 286 24.11 8.73 23.42
N SER A 287 24.73 9.42 24.39
CA SER A 287 24.02 10.14 25.45
C SER A 287 23.30 11.42 24.99
N LEU A 288 23.45 11.82 23.72
CA LEU A 288 22.82 13.00 23.12
C LEU A 288 21.95 12.67 21.91
N ALA A 289 22.25 11.60 21.18
CA ALA A 289 21.53 11.19 19.97
C ALA A 289 20.64 9.95 20.16
N GLY A 290 20.88 9.14 21.20
CA GLY A 290 20.09 7.95 21.49
C GLY A 290 18.81 8.25 22.27
N ASP A 291 17.73 7.53 21.95
CA ASP A 291 16.44 7.63 22.64
C ASP A 291 16.52 7.25 24.13
N LYS A 292 15.58 7.78 24.91
CA LYS A 292 15.54 7.60 26.37
C LYS A 292 14.13 7.28 26.85
N LEU A 293 14.00 6.27 27.72
CA LEU A 293 12.82 6.09 28.57
C LEU A 293 13.17 6.57 29.99
N PHE A 294 12.34 7.43 30.54
CA PHE A 294 12.43 7.92 31.91
C PHE A 294 11.28 7.35 32.74
N ARG A 295 11.56 6.47 33.71
CA ARG A 295 10.54 6.12 34.71
C ARG A 295 10.35 7.28 35.67
N ASN A 296 9.12 7.58 36.02
CA ASN A 296 8.77 8.52 37.06
C ASN A 296 8.78 7.82 38.45
N ASP A 297 9.22 8.54 39.49
CA ASP A 297 9.24 8.07 40.88
C ASP A 297 8.56 9.13 41.76
N ALA A 298 7.25 9.36 41.54
CA ALA A 298 6.43 10.39 42.20
C ALA A 298 6.95 11.83 41.98
N GLY A 299 7.07 12.23 40.71
CA GLY A 299 7.52 13.55 40.26
C GLY A 299 9.04 13.68 40.11
N ILE A 300 9.76 12.56 39.99
CA ILE A 300 11.21 12.51 39.78
C ILE A 300 11.52 11.50 38.68
N PHE A 301 11.89 11.99 37.51
CA PHE A 301 12.14 11.19 36.31
C PHE A 301 13.59 10.70 36.28
N THR A 302 13.77 9.40 36.01
CA THR A 302 15.07 8.71 35.97
C THR A 302 15.21 7.97 34.64
N ASP A 303 16.28 8.26 33.87
CA ASP A 303 16.62 7.47 32.66
C ASP A 303 16.88 6.00 33.07
N VAL A 304 16.03 5.10 32.57
CA VAL A 304 16.05 3.64 32.80
C VAL A 304 16.26 2.87 31.49
N SER A 305 16.74 3.53 30.44
CA SER A 305 16.70 3.00 29.07
C SER A 305 17.53 1.72 28.88
N GLU A 306 18.67 1.59 29.58
CA GLU A 306 19.52 0.39 29.51
C GLU A 306 18.88 -0.77 30.28
N GLU A 307 18.16 -0.49 31.36
CA GLU A 307 17.37 -1.47 32.12
C GLU A 307 16.12 -1.93 31.37
N ALA A 308 15.41 -1.02 30.70
CA ALA A 308 14.16 -1.27 29.98
C ALA A 308 14.35 -1.82 28.55
N GLY A 309 15.57 -1.84 28.02
CA GLY A 309 15.88 -2.41 26.70
C GLY A 309 15.79 -1.46 25.51
N ILE A 310 15.66 -0.14 25.74
CA ILE A 310 15.52 0.86 24.68
C ILE A 310 16.85 1.12 23.96
N LEU A 311 16.85 0.98 22.63
CA LEU A 311 18.00 1.24 21.78
C LEU A 311 18.29 2.75 21.75
N GLY A 312 19.46 3.15 22.25
CA GLY A 312 19.94 4.53 22.20
C GLY A 312 21.12 4.72 21.25
N ASN A 313 21.09 4.04 20.10
CA ASN A 313 22.25 3.93 19.22
C ASN A 313 22.42 5.20 18.34
N PRO A 314 23.65 5.62 17.96
CA PRO A 314 23.87 6.87 17.23
C PRO A 314 23.40 6.87 15.75
N LEU A 315 22.84 5.76 15.26
CA LEU A 315 22.09 5.66 14.01
C LEU A 315 20.59 5.96 14.20
N SER A 316 20.08 6.14 15.42
CA SER A 316 18.73 6.69 15.62
C SER A 316 18.66 8.08 14.98
N TYR A 317 17.70 8.23 14.08
CA TYR A 317 17.30 9.50 13.48
C TYR A 317 15.81 9.69 13.74
N GLY A 318 15.41 9.56 15.01
CA GLY A 318 14.01 9.49 15.42
C GLY A 318 13.21 10.74 15.04
N LEU A 319 12.19 10.60 14.19
CA LEU A 319 11.39 11.72 13.68
C LEU A 319 9.99 11.80 14.31
N SER A 320 9.36 10.67 14.62
CA SER A 320 8.07 10.59 15.32
C SER A 320 8.01 9.35 16.23
N VAL A 321 7.20 9.44 17.28
CA VAL A 321 6.90 8.35 18.22
C VAL A 321 5.41 8.35 18.51
N VAL A 322 4.78 7.18 18.47
CA VAL A 322 3.36 6.97 18.84
C VAL A 322 3.26 5.77 19.78
N VAL A 323 2.31 5.86 20.71
CA VAL A 323 1.98 4.82 21.70
C VAL A 323 0.65 4.18 21.31
N SER A 324 0.55 2.85 21.39
CA SER A 324 -0.71 2.11 21.17
C SER A 324 -0.63 0.71 21.77
N ASP A 325 -1.77 0.08 22.08
CA ASP A 325 -1.83 -1.35 22.44
C ASP A 325 -1.78 -2.21 21.15
N MET A 326 -0.61 -2.19 20.50
CA MET A 326 -0.39 -2.82 19.20
C MET A 326 -0.45 -4.33 19.26
N ASN A 327 -0.03 -4.98 20.35
CA ASN A 327 -0.13 -6.42 20.44
C ASN A 327 -1.55 -6.92 20.81
N GLY A 328 -2.36 -6.12 21.53
CA GLY A 328 -3.73 -6.44 21.95
C GLY A 328 -3.83 -7.01 23.37
N ASP A 329 -2.93 -6.61 24.27
CA ASP A 329 -2.85 -7.06 25.65
C ASP A 329 -3.14 -5.97 26.71
N LEU A 330 -3.51 -4.75 26.29
CA LEU A 330 -3.79 -3.57 27.11
C LEU A 330 -2.57 -2.90 27.76
N TRP A 331 -1.34 -3.24 27.37
CA TRP A 331 -0.13 -2.49 27.73
C TRP A 331 0.30 -1.57 26.58
N PRO A 332 0.92 -0.42 26.87
CA PRO A 332 1.40 0.49 25.83
C PRO A 332 2.66 -0.06 25.16
N ASP A 333 2.55 -0.38 23.88
CA ASP A 333 3.67 -0.61 22.95
C ASP A 333 4.07 0.73 22.27
N LEU A 334 5.28 0.81 21.71
CA LEU A 334 5.80 2.02 21.04
C LEU A 334 6.22 1.78 19.60
N TYR A 335 5.84 2.67 18.69
CA TYR A 335 6.39 2.74 17.33
C TYR A 335 7.26 4.00 17.18
N ILE A 336 8.50 3.84 16.70
CA ILE A 336 9.44 4.93 16.42
C ILE A 336 9.80 4.92 14.93
N SER A 337 9.61 6.07 14.27
CA SER A 337 10.09 6.29 12.90
C SER A 337 11.53 6.80 12.86
N ASN A 338 12.38 6.19 12.04
CA ASN A 338 13.76 6.59 11.77
C ASN A 338 13.95 7.07 10.32
N ASP A 339 14.79 8.10 10.16
CA ASP A 339 15.26 8.58 8.86
C ASP A 339 16.53 7.85 8.37
N TYR A 340 16.69 7.80 7.04
CA TYR A 340 17.65 6.97 6.30
C TYR A 340 17.57 5.46 6.61
N ILE A 341 18.61 4.74 6.19
CA ILE A 341 18.77 3.28 6.23
C ILE A 341 18.63 2.58 7.59
N GLU A 342 18.45 3.28 8.73
CA GLU A 342 18.24 2.56 9.99
C GLU A 342 16.81 2.02 10.03
N ASP A 343 16.63 0.86 10.66
CA ASP A 343 15.31 0.28 10.89
C ASP A 343 14.44 1.24 11.72
N ASP A 344 13.15 1.37 11.40
CA ASP A 344 12.14 1.78 12.38
C ASP A 344 12.14 0.82 13.59
N TYR A 345 11.67 1.24 14.76
CA TYR A 345 11.60 0.36 15.93
C TYR A 345 10.15 0.14 16.38
N LEU A 346 9.80 -1.13 16.63
CA LEU A 346 8.54 -1.52 17.27
C LEU A 346 8.88 -2.18 18.60
N TYR A 347 8.68 -1.46 19.70
CA TYR A 347 8.90 -1.97 21.05
C TYR A 347 7.61 -2.54 21.62
N ILE A 348 7.58 -3.86 21.80
CA ILE A 348 6.48 -4.56 22.46
C ILE A 348 6.77 -4.65 23.97
N ASN A 349 5.84 -4.20 24.80
CA ASN A 349 5.96 -4.19 26.25
C ASN A 349 5.93 -5.63 26.81
N GLN A 350 6.86 -5.97 27.70
CA GLN A 350 6.99 -7.32 28.27
C GLN A 350 6.25 -7.49 29.60
N GLN A 351 5.54 -6.46 30.07
CA GLN A 351 4.76 -6.44 31.33
C GLN A 351 5.61 -6.68 32.60
N ASP A 352 6.92 -6.47 32.52
CA ASP A 352 7.88 -6.64 33.63
C ASP A 352 8.82 -5.44 33.83
N GLY A 353 8.52 -4.31 33.19
CA GLY A 353 9.35 -3.11 33.16
C GLY A 353 10.35 -3.06 31.99
N THR A 354 10.25 -3.98 31.03
CA THR A 354 11.11 -4.03 29.84
C THR A 354 10.33 -4.09 28.52
N PHE A 355 11.01 -3.73 27.43
CA PHE A 355 10.50 -3.78 26.06
C PHE A 355 11.34 -4.71 25.19
N SER A 356 10.71 -5.31 24.16
CA SER A 356 11.39 -6.04 23.08
C SER A 356 11.21 -5.30 21.76
N GLU A 357 12.32 -4.81 21.17
CA GLU A 357 12.35 -4.47 19.75
C GLU A 357 11.94 -5.72 18.94
N SER A 358 10.96 -5.55 18.05
CA SER A 358 10.22 -6.64 17.42
C SER A 358 9.80 -6.36 15.98
N ILE A 359 10.23 -5.27 15.33
CA ILE A 359 9.62 -4.79 14.06
C ILE A 359 9.63 -5.86 12.97
N ARG A 360 10.75 -6.58 12.79
CA ARG A 360 10.88 -7.66 11.79
C ARG A 360 10.05 -8.91 12.13
N SER A 361 9.55 -8.99 13.36
CA SER A 361 8.58 -10.00 13.82
C SER A 361 7.14 -9.57 13.58
N TYR A 362 6.86 -8.35 13.13
CA TYR A 362 5.51 -7.83 12.86
C TYR A 362 5.32 -7.29 11.43
N LEU A 363 6.35 -6.68 10.83
CA LEU A 363 6.34 -6.15 9.47
C LEU A 363 7.26 -7.00 8.58
N THR A 364 6.87 -7.26 7.33
CA THR A 364 7.78 -7.86 6.32
C THR A 364 8.68 -6.83 5.64
N HIS A 365 8.27 -5.56 5.65
CA HIS A 365 8.98 -4.41 5.10
C HIS A 365 8.43 -3.10 5.70
N ALA A 366 9.20 -2.02 5.63
CA ALA A 366 8.87 -0.70 6.17
C ALA A 366 9.27 0.44 5.19
N SER A 367 8.89 1.68 5.49
CA SER A 367 9.36 2.86 4.74
C SER A 367 10.90 3.02 4.84
N TYR A 368 11.50 3.78 3.93
CA TYR A 368 12.97 3.93 3.82
C TYR A 368 13.50 5.21 4.50
N ALA A 369 12.64 6.22 4.65
CA ALA A 369 12.92 7.41 5.43
C ALA A 369 11.64 7.80 6.18
N SER A 370 11.32 7.05 7.23
CA SER A 370 10.09 7.22 7.98
C SER A 370 10.09 8.57 8.72
N MET A 371 9.18 9.45 8.35
CA MET A 371 9.03 10.78 8.95
C MET A 371 7.97 10.77 10.06
N GLY A 372 6.70 10.94 9.72
CA GLY A 372 5.59 10.79 10.65
C GLY A 372 5.08 9.35 10.74
N VAL A 373 4.50 9.02 11.89
CA VAL A 373 3.67 7.83 12.09
C VAL A 373 2.34 8.24 12.74
N ASP A 374 1.26 7.54 12.40
CA ASP A 374 0.00 7.55 13.15
C ASP A 374 -0.57 6.13 13.24
N ILE A 375 -1.40 5.87 14.26
CA ILE A 375 -1.96 4.55 14.56
C ILE A 375 -3.46 4.69 14.86
N ALA A 376 -4.28 3.90 14.16
CA ALA A 376 -5.74 3.88 14.32
C ALA A 376 -6.36 2.59 13.78
N ASP A 377 -7.52 2.20 14.31
CA ASP A 377 -8.42 1.18 13.74
C ASP A 377 -9.08 1.77 12.48
N ILE A 378 -8.58 1.51 11.26
CA ILE A 378 -9.08 2.18 10.04
C ILE A 378 -10.31 1.48 9.45
N ASN A 379 -10.40 0.17 9.62
CA ASN A 379 -11.43 -0.68 9.00
C ASN A 379 -12.64 -0.94 9.92
N ASN A 380 -12.56 -0.55 11.20
CA ASN A 380 -13.52 -0.83 12.28
C ASN A 380 -13.59 -2.32 12.69
N ASP A 381 -12.47 -3.05 12.63
CA ASP A 381 -12.32 -4.41 13.16
C ASP A 381 -11.82 -4.47 14.62
N LEU A 382 -11.60 -3.28 15.23
CA LEU A 382 -11.21 -3.05 16.63
C LEU A 382 -9.74 -3.35 16.96
N GLN A 383 -8.88 -3.49 15.94
CA GLN A 383 -7.43 -3.58 16.09
C GLN A 383 -6.72 -2.32 15.56
N PRO A 384 -5.57 -1.90 16.11
CA PRO A 384 -4.83 -0.74 15.62
C PRO A 384 -3.96 -1.07 14.39
N ASP A 385 -4.18 -0.34 13.30
CA ASP A 385 -3.36 -0.30 12.07
C ASP A 385 -2.32 0.83 12.13
N ILE A 386 -1.18 0.64 11.45
CA ILE A 386 -0.03 1.57 11.50
C ILE A 386 0.13 2.26 10.13
N TYR A 387 0.34 3.57 10.11
CA TYR A 387 0.62 4.33 8.89
C TYR A 387 1.90 5.17 9.03
N THR A 388 2.89 4.93 8.18
CA THR A 388 4.18 5.65 8.14
C THR A 388 4.30 6.52 6.87
N LEU A 389 4.90 7.70 7.02
CA LEU A 389 5.14 8.64 5.93
C LEU A 389 6.59 8.61 5.42
N ASP A 390 6.76 8.76 4.11
CA ASP A 390 8.04 8.89 3.41
C ASP A 390 7.93 10.09 2.43
N MET A 391 8.83 10.22 1.45
CA MET A 391 8.94 11.35 0.53
C MET A 391 8.61 11.00 -0.95
N LEU A 392 7.81 9.96 -1.20
CA LEU A 392 7.43 9.57 -2.56
C LEU A 392 6.33 10.47 -3.15
N ALA A 393 6.71 11.27 -4.15
CA ALA A 393 5.77 12.13 -4.89
C ALA A 393 4.67 11.35 -5.63
N GLU A 394 3.50 11.98 -5.77
CA GLU A 394 2.36 11.45 -6.51
C GLU A 394 2.57 11.50 -8.04
N ASP A 395 3.32 12.50 -8.53
CA ASP A 395 3.50 12.71 -9.96
C ASP A 395 4.87 12.22 -10.50
N ASN A 396 4.85 11.65 -11.70
CA ASN A 396 6.02 11.10 -12.39
C ASN A 396 7.16 12.13 -12.59
N TYR A 397 6.87 13.42 -12.72
CA TYR A 397 7.91 14.43 -12.88
C TYR A 397 8.67 14.62 -11.57
N ARG A 398 7.98 14.83 -10.44
CA ARG A 398 8.64 14.97 -9.12
C ARG A 398 9.31 13.68 -8.68
N GLN A 399 8.71 12.51 -8.91
CA GLN A 399 9.38 11.22 -8.69
C GLN A 399 10.74 11.18 -9.41
N LYS A 400 10.78 11.45 -10.73
CA LYS A 400 12.01 11.31 -11.53
C LYS A 400 13.04 12.42 -11.41
N VAL A 401 12.80 13.46 -10.61
CA VAL A 401 13.82 14.45 -10.22
C VAL A 401 14.26 14.37 -8.77
N LEU A 402 13.51 13.68 -7.89
CA LEU A 402 13.85 13.52 -6.46
C LEU A 402 14.29 12.09 -6.08
N LYS A 403 13.68 11.07 -6.68
CA LYS A 403 14.01 9.66 -6.45
C LYS A 403 15.18 9.25 -7.34
N GLY A 404 16.34 9.02 -6.72
CA GLY A 404 17.54 8.51 -7.40
C GLY A 404 17.32 7.11 -8.01
N PRO A 405 18.16 6.71 -8.99
CA PRO A 405 18.07 5.37 -9.56
C PRO A 405 18.41 4.32 -8.50
N GLU A 406 17.52 3.35 -8.27
CA GLU A 406 17.83 2.27 -7.34
C GLU A 406 18.73 1.22 -8.02
N ASP A 407 19.81 0.85 -7.32
CA ASP A 407 20.73 -0.22 -7.70
C ASP A 407 20.40 -1.47 -6.88
N TYR A 408 19.91 -2.52 -7.55
CA TYR A 408 19.54 -3.77 -6.91
C TYR A 408 20.72 -4.44 -6.18
N LYS A 409 21.97 -4.16 -6.57
CA LYS A 409 23.17 -4.68 -5.90
C LYS A 409 23.46 -3.93 -4.61
N PHE A 410 23.20 -2.62 -4.59
CA PHE A 410 23.26 -1.83 -3.35
C PHE A 410 22.16 -2.27 -2.39
N TYR A 411 20.92 -2.44 -2.87
CA TYR A 411 19.82 -2.98 -2.07
C TYR A 411 20.14 -4.36 -1.48
N THR A 412 20.63 -5.28 -2.32
CA THR A 412 21.05 -6.62 -1.90
C THR A 412 22.18 -6.56 -0.86
N GLN A 413 23.13 -5.63 -1.00
CA GLN A 413 24.19 -5.43 -0.01
C GLN A 413 23.65 -4.90 1.33
N LEU A 414 22.66 -4.00 1.35
CA LEU A 414 22.04 -3.54 2.60
C LEU A 414 21.37 -4.72 3.35
N ARG A 415 20.66 -5.59 2.63
CA ARG A 415 20.07 -6.81 3.19
C ARG A 415 21.14 -7.76 3.76
N ILE A 416 22.28 -7.89 3.09
CA ILE A 416 23.44 -8.70 3.56
C ILE A 416 24.12 -8.05 4.78
N ASP A 417 24.21 -6.73 4.82
CA ASP A 417 24.76 -5.92 5.92
C ASP A 417 23.79 -5.85 7.13
N GLY A 418 22.61 -6.49 7.04
CA GLY A 418 21.71 -6.69 8.16
C GLY A 418 20.65 -5.60 8.36
N PHE A 419 20.32 -4.82 7.33
CA PHE A 419 19.16 -3.91 7.33
C PHE A 419 17.83 -4.63 7.06
N HIS A 420 16.70 -3.95 7.30
CA HIS A 420 15.37 -4.47 6.95
C HIS A 420 15.08 -4.26 5.46
N GLU A 421 13.92 -4.76 5.01
CA GLU A 421 13.43 -4.54 3.65
C GLU A 421 12.73 -3.17 3.65
N GLN A 422 13.37 -2.14 3.09
CA GLN A 422 12.89 -0.75 3.15
C GLN A 422 12.63 -0.17 1.76
N TYR A 423 11.53 0.55 1.56
CA TYR A 423 11.19 1.21 0.28
C TYR A 423 10.73 2.65 0.47
N MET A 424 11.22 3.56 -0.38
CA MET A 424 10.84 4.98 -0.40
C MET A 424 9.38 5.14 -0.87
N ARG A 425 8.43 5.01 0.07
CA ARG A 425 6.97 5.25 -0.04
C ARG A 425 6.32 5.31 1.35
N ASN A 426 5.16 5.96 1.46
CA ASN A 426 4.32 5.79 2.65
C ASN A 426 3.83 4.34 2.70
N MET A 427 3.65 3.79 3.89
CA MET A 427 3.16 2.42 4.08
C MET A 427 1.98 2.40 5.04
N LEU A 428 0.98 1.60 4.69
CA LEU A 428 -0.22 1.36 5.50
C LEU A 428 -0.23 -0.10 5.89
N HIS A 429 0.19 -0.39 7.11
CA HIS A 429 0.28 -1.73 7.67
C HIS A 429 -1.04 -2.05 8.37
N LEU A 430 -1.90 -2.80 7.67
CA LEU A 430 -3.16 -3.33 8.18
C LEU A 430 -2.89 -4.50 9.12
N ARG A 431 -3.49 -4.52 10.30
CA ARG A 431 -3.37 -5.61 11.26
C ARG A 431 -4.13 -6.85 10.77
N ARG A 432 -3.45 -8.00 10.70
CA ARG A 432 -4.13 -9.29 10.48
C ARG A 432 -3.48 -10.42 11.28
N GLY A 433 -4.30 -11.17 12.01
CA GLY A 433 -3.82 -12.29 12.82
C GLY A 433 -2.67 -11.87 13.76
N PRO A 434 -1.53 -12.58 13.75
CA PRO A 434 -0.41 -12.28 14.63
C PRO A 434 0.49 -11.12 14.17
N ASP A 435 0.39 -10.64 12.92
CA ASP A 435 1.29 -9.60 12.38
C ASP A 435 0.57 -8.60 11.45
N TYR A 436 1.31 -7.85 10.63
CA TYR A 436 0.75 -6.81 9.75
C TYR A 436 1.02 -7.09 8.27
N VAL A 437 0.11 -6.61 7.41
CA VAL A 437 0.22 -6.65 5.94
C VAL A 437 0.20 -5.24 5.36
N GLU A 438 1.16 -4.90 4.50
CA GLU A 438 1.26 -3.57 3.89
C GLU A 438 0.27 -3.45 2.72
N ILE A 439 -0.56 -2.42 2.68
CA ILE A 439 -1.62 -2.22 1.68
C ILE A 439 -1.68 -0.80 1.10
N GLY A 440 -0.75 0.09 1.42
CA GLY A 440 -0.81 1.52 1.12
C GLY A 440 -0.93 1.87 -0.37
N GLN A 441 -0.48 0.98 -1.26
CA GLN A 441 -0.58 1.17 -2.72
C GLN A 441 -1.96 0.77 -3.26
N LEU A 442 -2.59 -0.24 -2.66
CA LEU A 442 -3.98 -0.65 -2.91
C LEU A 442 -4.97 0.33 -2.27
N ALA A 443 -4.63 0.84 -1.08
CA ALA A 443 -5.41 1.80 -0.33
C ALA A 443 -5.41 3.20 -0.97
N GLY A 444 -4.40 3.52 -1.78
CA GLY A 444 -4.30 4.79 -2.53
C GLY A 444 -3.50 5.90 -1.82
N VAL A 445 -2.80 5.59 -0.73
CA VAL A 445 -2.14 6.56 0.16
C VAL A 445 -0.60 6.52 0.12
N SER A 446 0.01 5.59 -0.63
CA SER A 446 1.47 5.38 -0.64
C SER A 446 2.32 6.55 -1.18
N ASN A 447 1.71 7.59 -1.76
CA ASN A 447 2.38 8.65 -2.50
C ASN A 447 1.81 10.04 -2.16
N THR A 448 2.41 10.77 -1.22
CA THR A 448 2.00 12.14 -0.84
C THR A 448 3.10 13.21 -0.95
N ASP A 449 4.21 12.93 -1.65
CA ASP A 449 5.41 13.80 -1.68
C ASP A 449 6.13 13.86 -0.32
N TRP A 450 6.99 14.86 -0.07
CA TRP A 450 7.55 15.10 1.27
C TRP A 450 6.42 15.29 2.29
N SER A 451 6.35 14.41 3.29
CA SER A 451 5.19 14.24 4.16
C SER A 451 5.58 14.14 5.64
N TRP A 452 4.93 14.90 6.52
CA TRP A 452 5.38 15.09 7.91
C TRP A 452 4.41 14.58 8.97
N ALA A 453 3.19 15.11 9.02
CA ALA A 453 2.18 14.76 10.03
C ALA A 453 1.02 13.98 9.37
N PRO A 454 0.84 12.70 9.69
CA PRO A 454 -0.40 11.98 9.42
C PRO A 454 -1.35 12.11 10.61
N LEU A 455 -2.66 12.24 10.35
CA LEU A 455 -3.70 12.04 11.35
C LEU A 455 -4.92 11.34 10.74
N PHE A 456 -5.32 10.21 11.34
CA PHE A 456 -6.60 9.56 11.13
C PHE A 456 -7.68 10.11 12.07
N ALA A 457 -8.83 10.49 11.51
CA ALA A 457 -10.05 10.85 12.22
C ALA A 457 -11.27 10.70 11.29
N ASP A 458 -12.48 10.55 11.84
CA ASP A 458 -13.72 10.66 11.06
C ASP A 458 -14.05 12.16 10.89
N LEU A 459 -13.71 12.75 9.74
CA LEU A 459 -13.79 14.20 9.51
C LEU A 459 -15.13 14.62 8.90
N ASP A 460 -15.76 13.75 8.10
CA ASP A 460 -17.08 13.98 7.50
C ASP A 460 -18.26 13.33 8.27
N ARG A 461 -17.94 12.59 9.34
CA ARG A 461 -18.80 12.02 10.38
C ARG A 461 -19.65 10.82 9.91
N ASP A 462 -19.08 9.94 9.07
CA ASP A 462 -19.78 8.82 8.44
C ASP A 462 -19.50 7.41 9.00
N LEU A 463 -18.68 7.29 10.06
CA LEU A 463 -18.14 6.07 10.70
C LEU A 463 -16.84 5.51 10.10
N LEU A 464 -16.33 6.04 8.99
CA LEU A 464 -15.01 5.68 8.47
C LEU A 464 -13.92 6.66 8.97
N LYS A 465 -12.65 6.23 8.89
CA LYS A 465 -11.52 7.10 9.20
C LYS A 465 -11.04 7.75 7.89
N ASP A 466 -11.03 9.07 7.88
CA ASP A 466 -10.37 9.89 6.88
C ASP A 466 -8.90 10.10 7.29
N LEU A 467 -8.06 10.49 6.34
CA LEU A 467 -6.63 10.72 6.54
C LEU A 467 -6.23 12.10 6.02
N ILE A 468 -5.60 12.91 6.88
CA ILE A 468 -4.94 14.16 6.48
C ILE A 468 -3.42 14.04 6.67
N VAL A 469 -2.67 14.59 5.70
CA VAL A 469 -1.20 14.59 5.66
C VAL A 469 -0.69 16.01 5.44
N THR A 470 0.32 16.46 6.20
CA THR A 470 1.02 17.73 5.95
C THR A 470 2.25 17.57 5.06
N ASN A 471 2.50 18.54 4.18
CA ASN A 471 3.44 18.34 3.08
C ASN A 471 4.38 19.51 2.77
N GLY A 472 5.48 19.15 2.09
CA GLY A 472 6.45 20.05 1.48
C GLY A 472 7.77 20.16 2.25
N TYR A 473 8.82 20.56 1.54
CA TYR A 473 10.17 20.73 2.07
C TYR A 473 10.79 21.99 1.48
N LEU A 474 11.39 22.86 2.30
CA LEU A 474 11.69 24.24 1.88
C LEU A 474 12.71 24.30 0.73
N ARG A 475 13.64 23.35 0.63
CA ARG A 475 14.56 23.18 -0.49
C ARG A 475 14.57 21.73 -0.95
N ASP A 476 14.36 21.46 -2.23
CA ASP A 476 14.46 20.11 -2.80
C ASP A 476 15.93 19.64 -2.83
N TYR A 477 16.50 19.29 -1.68
CA TYR A 477 17.93 18.91 -1.51
C TYR A 477 18.30 17.65 -2.29
N THR A 478 17.34 16.75 -2.50
CA THR A 478 17.47 15.51 -3.28
C THR A 478 17.38 15.72 -4.81
N ASP A 479 17.17 16.95 -5.30
CA ASP A 479 17.06 17.23 -6.75
C ASP A 479 18.29 16.73 -7.54
N LEU A 480 18.02 15.80 -8.47
CA LEU A 480 19.06 15.07 -9.20
C LEU A 480 19.78 15.94 -10.24
N ASP A 481 19.18 17.03 -10.73
CA ASP A 481 19.88 18.00 -11.58
C ASP A 481 20.83 18.88 -10.74
N PHE A 482 20.40 19.28 -9.53
CA PHE A 482 21.24 19.98 -8.56
C PHE A 482 22.44 19.10 -8.12
N LEU A 483 22.19 17.86 -7.70
CA LEU A 483 23.22 16.92 -7.22
C LEU A 483 24.18 16.49 -8.34
N SER A 484 23.67 16.16 -9.54
CA SER A 484 24.51 15.68 -10.65
C SER A 484 25.27 16.79 -11.38
N THR A 485 24.72 18.01 -11.41
CA THR A 485 25.17 19.06 -12.33
C THR A 485 25.49 20.38 -11.63
N THR A 486 24.60 20.93 -10.79
CA THR A 486 24.85 22.25 -10.16
C THR A 486 26.00 22.19 -9.16
N LEU A 487 25.89 21.34 -8.14
CA LEU A 487 26.87 21.20 -7.05
C LEU A 487 28.29 20.82 -7.57
N PRO A 488 28.47 19.85 -8.49
CA PRO A 488 29.79 19.53 -9.04
C PRO A 488 30.39 20.62 -9.93
N ASN A 489 29.58 21.43 -10.62
CA ASN A 489 30.08 22.53 -11.45
C ASN A 489 30.49 23.74 -10.60
N ALA A 490 29.69 24.13 -9.62
CA ALA A 490 30.03 25.19 -8.68
C ALA A 490 31.29 24.84 -7.86
N SER A 491 31.40 23.60 -7.38
CA SER A 491 32.62 23.09 -6.71
C SER A 491 33.87 23.21 -7.59
N ARG A 492 33.75 22.89 -8.88
CA ARG A 492 34.83 23.00 -9.87
C ARG A 492 35.19 24.46 -10.18
N GLN A 493 34.20 25.35 -10.23
CA GLN A 493 34.41 26.78 -10.44
C GLN A 493 35.17 27.41 -9.27
N ALA A 494 34.75 27.15 -8.02
CA ALA A 494 35.46 27.62 -6.83
C ALA A 494 36.91 27.11 -6.80
N GLN A 495 37.13 25.82 -7.10
CA GLN A 495 38.47 25.25 -7.22
C GLN A 495 39.33 25.93 -8.30
N MET A 496 38.73 26.35 -9.43
CA MET A 496 39.44 27.07 -10.49
C MET A 496 39.77 28.53 -10.14
N LEU A 497 38.97 29.16 -9.28
CA LEU A 497 39.20 30.53 -8.79
C LEU A 497 40.15 30.56 -7.58
N GLY A 498 40.30 29.45 -6.86
CA GLY A 498 41.04 29.37 -5.60
C GLY A 498 40.24 29.87 -4.40
N GLU A 499 38.91 29.87 -4.53
CA GLU A 499 37.94 30.36 -3.55
C GLU A 499 37.25 29.18 -2.86
N ALA A 500 36.65 29.42 -1.69
CA ALA A 500 35.74 28.45 -1.07
C ALA A 500 34.38 28.53 -1.76
N VAL A 501 33.67 27.40 -1.85
CA VAL A 501 32.25 27.40 -2.20
C VAL A 501 31.49 28.09 -1.07
N SER A 502 30.64 29.08 -1.38
CA SER A 502 29.69 29.60 -0.39
C SER A 502 28.55 28.59 -0.21
N GLY A 503 28.32 28.17 1.04
CA GLY A 503 27.20 27.29 1.38
C GLY A 503 25.85 27.95 1.08
N LEU A 504 25.70 29.24 1.42
CA LEU A 504 24.47 29.98 1.19
C LEU A 504 24.18 30.17 -0.31
N GLU A 505 25.18 30.54 -1.13
CA GLU A 505 24.99 30.66 -2.59
C GLU A 505 24.61 29.31 -3.24
N MET A 506 25.00 28.18 -2.63
CA MET A 506 24.61 26.85 -3.09
C MET A 506 23.17 26.51 -2.68
N VAL A 507 22.79 26.79 -1.43
CA VAL A 507 21.41 26.58 -0.93
C VAL A 507 20.42 27.48 -1.66
N GLU A 508 20.79 28.73 -1.97
CA GLU A 508 19.97 29.63 -2.79
C GLU A 508 19.69 29.09 -4.21
N GLN A 509 20.54 28.20 -4.74
CA GLN A 509 20.36 27.53 -6.03
C GLN A 509 19.54 26.23 -5.98
N MET A 510 19.22 25.70 -4.80
CA MET A 510 18.33 24.54 -4.67
C MET A 510 16.88 24.95 -5.05
N PRO A 511 16.13 24.10 -5.78
CA PRO A 511 14.71 24.33 -6.02
C PRO A 511 13.92 24.43 -4.71
N THR A 512 12.73 25.02 -4.78
CA THR A 512 11.81 25.14 -3.65
C THR A 512 10.40 24.89 -4.17
N THR A 513 9.77 23.83 -3.68
CA THR A 513 8.49 23.35 -4.19
C THR A 513 7.47 23.25 -3.06
N ARG A 514 6.46 24.11 -3.13
CA ARG A 514 5.31 24.06 -2.23
C ARG A 514 4.29 23.05 -2.75
N VAL A 515 3.76 22.22 -1.86
CA VAL A 515 2.80 21.15 -2.16
C VAL A 515 1.53 21.38 -1.31
N PRO A 516 0.32 21.13 -1.82
CA PRO A 516 -0.88 21.05 -0.99
C PRO A 516 -0.72 20.00 0.12
N ASN A 517 -1.41 20.19 1.24
CA ASN A 517 -1.53 19.14 2.26
C ASN A 517 -2.58 18.13 1.78
N TYR A 518 -2.22 16.87 1.61
CA TYR A 518 -3.13 15.84 1.09
C TYR A 518 -4.24 15.51 2.10
N VAL A 519 -5.47 15.35 1.61
CA VAL A 519 -6.60 14.87 2.41
C VAL A 519 -7.33 13.79 1.64
N PHE A 520 -7.54 12.65 2.29
CA PHE A 520 -8.22 11.49 1.73
C PHE A 520 -9.44 11.12 2.57
N ARG A 521 -10.55 10.81 1.91
CA ARG A 521 -11.74 10.24 2.56
C ARG A 521 -11.64 8.72 2.62
N GLY A 522 -12.04 8.11 3.74
CA GLY A 522 -12.30 6.67 3.80
C GLY A 522 -13.48 6.26 2.90
N VAL A 523 -13.41 5.08 2.25
CA VAL A 523 -14.46 4.63 1.30
C VAL A 523 -15.16 3.35 1.76
N ASP A 524 -14.39 2.35 2.19
CA ASP A 524 -14.89 1.02 2.59
C ASP A 524 -14.17 0.44 3.82
N GLY A 525 -13.27 1.22 4.43
CA GLY A 525 -12.39 0.80 5.52
C GLY A 525 -11.02 0.25 5.07
N LEU A 526 -10.76 0.09 3.77
CA LEU A 526 -9.46 -0.32 3.22
C LEU A 526 -8.93 0.62 2.12
N GLN A 527 -9.82 1.30 1.39
CA GLN A 527 -9.49 2.23 0.33
C GLN A 527 -9.83 3.68 0.70
N PHE A 528 -9.01 4.59 0.18
CA PHE A 528 -9.04 6.02 0.44
C PHE A 528 -9.14 6.80 -0.88
N GLN A 529 -9.92 7.89 -0.89
CA GLN A 529 -10.12 8.75 -2.05
C GLN A 529 -9.51 10.14 -1.81
N ASP A 530 -8.60 10.62 -2.67
CA ASP A 530 -8.13 12.01 -2.65
C ASP A 530 -9.30 12.99 -2.82
N VAL A 531 -9.54 13.78 -1.76
CA VAL A 531 -10.55 14.83 -1.67
C VAL A 531 -9.93 16.20 -1.41
N THR A 532 -8.60 16.34 -1.50
CA THR A 532 -7.82 17.54 -1.17
C THR A 532 -8.40 18.84 -1.76
N THR A 533 -8.80 18.80 -3.04
CA THR A 533 -9.40 19.95 -3.75
C THR A 533 -10.90 20.10 -3.49
N GLU A 534 -11.61 19.03 -3.15
CA GLU A 534 -13.04 19.07 -2.82
C GLU A 534 -13.26 19.65 -1.42
N TRP A 535 -12.41 19.27 -0.46
CA TRP A 535 -12.54 19.64 0.96
C TRP A 535 -11.83 20.94 1.34
N GLY A 536 -11.08 21.57 0.43
CA GLY A 536 -10.60 22.96 0.57
C GLY A 536 -9.09 23.14 0.82
N PHE A 537 -8.30 22.07 0.74
CA PHE A 537 -6.85 22.07 1.02
C PHE A 537 -5.98 22.41 -0.21
N GLU A 538 -6.56 23.05 -1.24
CA GLU A 538 -5.92 23.46 -2.50
C GLU A 538 -4.77 24.49 -2.39
N LEU A 539 -4.29 24.81 -1.18
CA LEU A 539 -3.23 25.78 -0.90
C LEU A 539 -1.85 25.10 -0.81
N PRO A 540 -0.86 25.43 -1.67
CA PRO A 540 0.48 24.88 -1.55
C PRO A 540 1.31 25.50 -0.42
N THR A 541 1.93 24.66 0.41
CA THR A 541 2.63 25.03 1.65
C THR A 541 4.04 24.42 1.77
N HIS A 542 4.72 24.72 2.88
CA HIS A 542 5.68 23.80 3.50
C HIS A 542 5.19 23.61 4.94
N SER A 543 4.33 22.62 5.16
CA SER A 543 3.70 22.31 6.45
C SER A 543 4.45 21.21 7.19
N ASN A 544 4.42 21.23 8.52
CA ASN A 544 5.03 20.19 9.36
C ASN A 544 4.04 19.69 10.42
N GLY A 545 4.15 20.08 11.69
CA GLY A 545 3.25 19.60 12.74
C GLY A 545 1.79 20.04 12.57
N MET A 546 0.86 19.19 12.99
CA MET A 546 -0.58 19.36 12.84
C MET A 546 -1.36 18.72 13.99
N VAL A 547 -2.54 19.26 14.27
CA VAL A 547 -3.49 18.76 15.28
C VAL A 547 -4.93 18.88 14.78
N LEU A 548 -5.79 18.02 15.33
CA LEU A 548 -7.24 18.04 15.16
C LEU A 548 -7.92 18.27 16.52
N THR A 549 -8.91 19.16 16.59
CA THR A 549 -9.56 19.59 17.85
C THR A 549 -10.82 20.43 17.54
N ASP A 550 -11.72 20.61 18.49
CA ASP A 550 -12.90 21.49 18.37
C ASP A 550 -12.57 22.91 18.90
N LEU A 551 -12.45 23.91 18.02
CA LEU A 551 -12.00 25.27 18.40
C LEU A 551 -13.13 26.27 18.65
N ASP A 552 -14.38 26.00 18.22
CA ASP A 552 -15.52 26.91 18.42
C ASP A 552 -16.73 26.34 19.19
N GLY A 553 -16.75 25.02 19.42
CA GLY A 553 -17.60 24.32 20.40
C GLY A 553 -18.81 23.60 19.83
N ASP A 554 -18.77 23.15 18.57
CA ASP A 554 -19.90 22.50 17.88
C ASP A 554 -19.75 20.97 17.64
N LEU A 555 -18.62 20.40 18.08
CA LEU A 555 -18.28 18.98 18.06
C LEU A 555 -17.89 18.38 16.69
N ASP A 556 -17.58 19.14 15.63
CA ASP A 556 -16.70 18.62 14.58
C ASP A 556 -15.21 19.01 14.76
N LEU A 557 -14.33 18.40 13.96
CA LEU A 557 -12.88 18.49 14.14
C LEU A 557 -12.26 19.50 13.17
N ASP A 558 -11.80 20.62 13.72
CA ASP A 558 -11.01 21.64 13.03
C ASP A 558 -9.56 21.19 12.83
N VAL A 559 -8.84 21.84 11.91
CA VAL A 559 -7.41 21.56 11.66
C VAL A 559 -6.53 22.79 11.93
N VAL A 560 -5.47 22.60 12.71
CA VAL A 560 -4.40 23.60 12.92
C VAL A 560 -3.08 23.08 12.37
N ILE A 561 -2.41 23.85 11.51
CA ILE A 561 -1.20 23.42 10.80
C ILE A 561 -0.04 24.43 10.95
N SER A 562 1.08 23.93 11.48
CA SER A 562 2.37 24.65 11.58
C SER A 562 3.08 24.69 10.23
N ASN A 563 3.60 25.87 9.85
CA ASN A 563 4.16 26.15 8.53
C ASN A 563 5.55 26.80 8.63
N ILE A 564 6.49 26.40 7.76
CA ILE A 564 7.79 27.07 7.62
C ILE A 564 7.66 28.31 6.71
N ASN A 565 8.11 29.47 7.20
CA ASN A 565 8.13 30.75 6.46
C ASN A 565 6.77 31.13 5.85
N GLN A 566 5.69 30.88 6.60
CA GLN A 566 4.32 31.29 6.33
C GLN A 566 3.55 31.38 7.67
N ASP A 567 2.47 32.15 7.69
CA ASP A 567 1.50 32.15 8.79
C ASP A 567 0.91 30.73 9.00
N VAL A 568 0.50 30.42 10.23
CA VAL A 568 -0.24 29.18 10.53
C VAL A 568 -1.55 29.10 9.75
N LEU A 569 -2.01 27.88 9.48
CA LEU A 569 -3.30 27.65 8.85
C LEU A 569 -4.28 27.10 9.90
N LEU A 570 -5.43 27.75 10.01
CA LEU A 570 -6.58 27.28 10.77
C LEU A 570 -7.70 26.99 9.76
N TYR A 571 -8.22 25.77 9.78
CA TYR A 571 -9.34 25.34 8.95
C TYR A 571 -10.50 24.98 9.87
N ARG A 572 -11.62 25.68 9.69
CA ARG A 572 -12.89 25.32 10.31
C ARG A 572 -13.53 24.18 9.55
N ASN A 573 -13.97 23.13 10.22
CA ASN A 573 -14.82 22.10 9.60
C ASN A 573 -16.28 22.59 9.55
N GLU A 574 -17.06 22.17 8.55
CA GLU A 574 -18.45 22.59 8.36
C GLU A 574 -19.39 21.36 8.31
N ALA A 575 -19.03 20.26 8.98
CA ALA A 575 -19.83 19.03 9.02
C ALA A 575 -21.15 19.24 9.76
N GLU A 576 -21.16 19.95 10.89
CA GLU A 576 -22.38 20.29 11.65
C GLU A 576 -23.27 21.27 10.89
N GLU A 577 -22.70 22.30 10.26
CA GLU A 577 -23.47 23.27 9.48
C GLU A 577 -23.99 22.72 8.14
N GLN A 578 -23.35 21.66 7.62
CA GLN A 578 -23.87 20.84 6.53
C GLN A 578 -24.86 19.77 7.01
N GLY A 579 -24.89 19.47 8.31
CA GLY A 579 -25.76 18.48 8.94
C GLY A 579 -25.35 17.03 8.68
N ARG A 580 -24.04 16.75 8.59
CA ARG A 580 -23.49 15.40 8.40
C ARG A 580 -23.42 14.65 9.74
N GLY A 581 -24.04 13.49 9.83
CA GLY A 581 -23.88 12.55 10.94
C GLY A 581 -24.05 13.16 12.35
N GLY A 582 -23.07 12.91 13.22
CA GLY A 582 -22.98 13.45 14.57
C GLY A 582 -21.70 12.99 15.27
N THR A 583 -21.36 13.59 16.41
CA THR A 583 -20.14 13.27 17.17
C THR A 583 -20.45 13.04 18.65
N LEU A 584 -19.89 11.97 19.22
CA LEU A 584 -19.79 11.78 20.66
C LEU A 584 -18.35 12.12 21.10
N ARG A 585 -18.20 13.23 21.83
CA ARG A 585 -16.92 13.61 22.46
C ARG A 585 -16.84 13.00 23.85
N ILE A 586 -15.75 12.31 24.15
CA ILE A 586 -15.55 11.61 25.42
C ILE A 586 -14.29 12.14 26.10
N THR A 587 -14.44 12.72 27.30
CA THR A 587 -13.33 13.05 28.19
C THR A 587 -13.25 12.04 29.34
N LEU A 588 -12.04 11.80 29.85
CA LEU A 588 -11.79 10.84 30.92
C LEU A 588 -11.37 11.56 32.20
N GLU A 589 -11.86 11.05 33.34
CA GLU A 589 -11.40 11.35 34.69
C GLU A 589 -10.79 10.06 35.25
N GLY A 590 -9.47 9.96 35.18
CA GLY A 590 -8.69 8.75 35.35
C GLY A 590 -8.33 8.38 36.80
N PRO A 591 -7.35 7.48 37.00
CA PRO A 591 -6.75 7.22 38.30
C PRO A 591 -5.80 8.36 38.74
N PRO A 592 -5.54 8.53 40.05
CA PRO A 592 -4.58 9.52 40.53
C PRO A 592 -3.16 9.24 40.02
N GLY A 593 -2.53 10.24 39.41
CA GLY A 593 -1.25 10.14 38.71
C GLY A 593 -1.39 10.10 37.17
N ASN A 594 -2.57 9.71 36.68
CA ASN A 594 -2.96 9.71 35.27
C ASN A 594 -4.42 10.23 35.16
N GLU A 595 -4.64 11.47 35.61
CA GLU A 595 -5.97 12.07 35.77
C GLU A 595 -6.75 12.20 34.44
N HIS A 596 -6.05 12.16 33.30
CA HIS A 596 -6.63 12.16 31.95
C HIS A 596 -6.87 10.75 31.36
N GLY A 597 -6.56 9.66 32.07
CA GLY A 597 -6.86 8.30 31.64
C GLY A 597 -6.10 7.83 30.38
N ILE A 598 -4.87 8.31 30.19
CA ILE A 598 -3.99 7.94 29.08
C ILE A 598 -3.82 6.41 29.04
N GLY A 599 -3.93 5.82 27.85
CA GLY A 599 -3.91 4.38 27.62
C GLY A 599 -5.24 3.65 27.82
N ALA A 600 -6.33 4.33 28.20
CA ALA A 600 -7.65 3.73 28.17
C ALA A 600 -8.12 3.48 26.73
N LYS A 601 -8.75 2.32 26.49
CA LYS A 601 -9.31 1.89 25.21
C LYS A 601 -10.83 1.99 25.26
N VAL A 602 -11.43 2.75 24.33
CA VAL A 602 -12.86 3.07 24.31
C VAL A 602 -13.51 2.54 23.05
N LEU A 603 -14.58 1.76 23.22
CA LEU A 603 -15.38 1.18 22.15
C LEU A 603 -16.80 1.77 22.19
N LEU A 604 -17.33 2.12 21.02
CA LEU A 604 -18.74 2.45 20.83
C LEU A 604 -19.41 1.32 20.05
N HIS A 605 -20.60 0.91 20.47
CA HIS A 605 -21.42 -0.11 19.83
C HIS A 605 -22.72 0.51 19.29
N GLY A 606 -22.90 0.45 17.98
CA GLY A 606 -24.16 0.76 17.29
C GLY A 606 -25.04 -0.48 17.12
N GLU A 607 -25.93 -0.48 16.12
CA GLU A 607 -26.82 -1.63 15.87
C GLU A 607 -26.11 -2.86 15.29
N GLU A 608 -25.20 -2.66 14.32
CA GLU A 608 -24.53 -3.75 13.57
C GLU A 608 -22.99 -3.59 13.45
N LYS A 609 -22.43 -2.46 13.90
CA LYS A 609 -20.98 -2.21 13.91
C LYS A 609 -20.52 -1.70 15.29
N SER A 610 -19.23 -1.86 15.56
CA SER A 610 -18.54 -1.20 16.67
C SER A 610 -17.36 -0.38 16.13
N ILE A 611 -16.91 0.64 16.84
CA ILE A 611 -15.76 1.49 16.48
C ILE A 611 -14.88 1.72 17.71
N MET A 612 -13.56 1.75 17.56
CA MET A 612 -12.59 1.87 18.66
C MET A 612 -11.68 3.10 18.52
N GLN A 613 -11.29 3.70 19.66
CA GLN A 613 -10.16 4.63 19.79
C GLN A 613 -9.38 4.37 21.10
N GLU A 614 -8.10 4.73 21.11
CA GLU A 614 -7.21 4.64 22.28
C GLU A 614 -6.84 6.05 22.78
N ALA A 615 -6.79 6.23 24.10
CA ALA A 615 -6.46 7.51 24.75
C ALA A 615 -4.95 7.82 24.73
N PHE A 616 -4.38 8.00 23.53
CA PHE A 616 -3.01 8.45 23.31
C PHE A 616 -2.99 9.71 22.43
N PHE A 617 -2.50 10.81 23.00
CA PHE A 617 -2.71 12.16 22.44
C PHE A 617 -1.46 12.78 21.78
N VAL A 618 -0.32 12.07 21.79
CA VAL A 618 0.93 12.51 21.13
C VAL A 618 0.96 11.94 19.71
N ARG A 619 0.39 12.71 18.77
CA ARG A 619 0.14 12.35 17.36
C ARG A 619 0.34 13.59 16.47
N GLY A 620 0.49 13.42 15.16
CA GLY A 620 0.55 14.55 14.21
C GLY A 620 1.92 15.26 14.11
N TYR A 621 3.01 14.53 14.35
CA TYR A 621 4.43 14.93 14.20
C TYR A 621 4.86 16.20 14.98
N LEU A 622 5.76 16.02 15.96
CA LEU A 622 6.24 17.07 16.87
C LEU A 622 5.13 17.74 17.72
N SER A 623 3.91 17.20 17.69
CA SER A 623 2.66 17.85 18.10
C SER A 623 1.86 17.02 19.12
N SER A 624 0.87 17.61 19.80
CA SER A 624 -0.04 16.84 20.66
C SER A 624 -1.48 17.38 20.62
N LEU A 625 -2.43 16.45 20.58
CA LEU A 625 -3.87 16.66 20.62
C LEU A 625 -4.36 16.98 22.04
N GLU A 626 -5.62 17.41 22.16
CA GLU A 626 -6.29 17.55 23.45
C GLU A 626 -6.60 16.18 24.10
N PRO A 627 -6.74 16.08 25.45
CA PRO A 627 -7.12 14.83 26.13
C PRO A 627 -8.61 14.45 25.99
N ALA A 628 -9.10 14.36 24.76
CA ALA A 628 -10.48 13.98 24.44
C ALA A 628 -10.54 13.06 23.21
N LEU A 629 -11.44 12.07 23.25
CA LEU A 629 -11.74 11.20 22.12
C LEU A 629 -12.96 11.74 21.36
N PHE A 630 -12.91 11.71 20.03
CA PHE A 630 -13.95 12.24 19.15
C PHE A 630 -14.41 11.12 18.21
N PHE A 631 -15.58 10.56 18.50
CA PHE A 631 -16.18 9.53 17.67
C PHE A 631 -17.25 10.16 16.78
N GLY A 632 -17.00 10.20 15.46
CA GLY A 632 -18.08 10.34 14.49
C GLY A 632 -19.00 9.13 14.58
N THR A 633 -20.32 9.35 14.51
CA THR A 633 -21.34 8.33 14.79
C THR A 633 -22.33 8.12 13.63
N GLY A 634 -22.14 8.79 12.50
CA GLY A 634 -23.08 8.73 11.38
C GLY A 634 -24.53 9.02 11.81
N GLU A 635 -25.44 8.15 11.37
CA GLU A 635 -26.87 8.22 11.67
C GLU A 635 -27.25 7.57 13.02
N TRP A 636 -26.29 7.18 13.87
CA TRP A 636 -26.60 6.65 15.21
C TRP A 636 -27.03 7.80 16.16
N ASP A 637 -28.22 7.68 16.75
CA ASP A 637 -28.74 8.62 17.76
C ASP A 637 -28.42 8.21 19.20
N GLU A 638 -28.30 6.91 19.48
CA GLU A 638 -27.90 6.31 20.77
C GLU A 638 -26.86 5.19 20.52
N VAL A 639 -25.85 5.07 21.39
CA VAL A 639 -24.84 3.99 21.40
C VAL A 639 -24.65 3.43 22.81
N ASP A 640 -24.16 2.20 22.91
CA ASP A 640 -23.54 1.70 24.15
C ASP A 640 -22.02 1.98 24.09
N VAL A 641 -21.42 2.39 25.22
CA VAL A 641 -19.99 2.71 25.33
C VAL A 641 -19.32 1.75 26.31
N GLU A 642 -18.21 1.14 25.90
CA GLU A 642 -17.34 0.31 26.74
C GLU A 642 -15.96 0.95 26.89
N ILE A 643 -15.41 0.89 28.11
CA ILE A 643 -14.12 1.49 28.47
C ILE A 643 -13.28 0.44 29.20
N TYR A 644 -12.09 0.18 28.67
CA TYR A 644 -11.06 -0.69 29.22
C TYR A 644 -9.92 0.20 29.72
N TRP A 645 -9.62 0.14 31.01
CA TRP A 645 -8.58 0.97 31.65
C TRP A 645 -7.25 0.21 31.78
N PRO A 646 -6.08 0.90 31.82
CA PRO A 646 -4.78 0.24 31.90
C PRO A 646 -4.63 -0.76 33.07
N ASP A 647 -5.22 -0.47 34.24
CA ASP A 647 -5.21 -1.36 35.42
C ASP A 647 -6.10 -2.62 35.28
N GLY A 648 -6.64 -2.87 34.09
CA GLY A 648 -7.52 -3.98 33.78
C GLY A 648 -8.95 -3.82 34.32
N ARG A 649 -9.36 -2.62 34.76
CA ARG A 649 -10.77 -2.33 35.04
C ARG A 649 -11.58 -2.09 33.77
N PHE A 650 -12.87 -2.22 33.94
CA PHE A 650 -13.86 -2.08 32.89
C PHE A 650 -15.02 -1.18 33.36
N GLN A 651 -15.63 -0.46 32.42
CA GLN A 651 -16.89 0.24 32.61
C GLN A 651 -17.73 0.15 31.33
N ARG A 652 -19.05 -0.04 31.48
CA ARG A 652 -20.02 0.04 30.38
C ARG A 652 -21.09 1.09 30.70
N LEU A 653 -21.45 1.88 29.71
CA LEU A 653 -22.52 2.87 29.74
C LEU A 653 -23.54 2.51 28.65
N GLU A 654 -24.80 2.31 29.03
CA GLU A 654 -25.87 1.97 28.08
C GLU A 654 -26.58 3.23 27.55
N LYS A 655 -26.87 3.27 26.25
CA LYS A 655 -27.75 4.26 25.58
C LYS A 655 -27.35 5.71 25.82
N ILE A 656 -26.08 5.97 25.56
CA ILE A 656 -25.53 7.31 25.47
C ILE A 656 -25.99 7.93 24.14
N ALA A 657 -26.74 9.03 24.22
CA ALA A 657 -27.08 9.81 23.03
C ALA A 657 -25.79 10.35 22.38
N THR A 658 -25.70 10.34 21.06
CA THR A 658 -24.42 10.57 20.37
C THR A 658 -23.97 12.03 20.39
N ARG A 659 -24.80 12.95 19.89
CA ARG A 659 -24.48 14.38 19.69
C ARG A 659 -24.35 15.19 21.00
N GLN A 660 -23.29 14.94 21.77
CA GLN A 660 -22.94 15.60 23.03
C GLN A 660 -21.48 15.35 23.44
N THR A 661 -21.02 16.04 24.49
CA THR A 661 -19.83 15.64 25.27
C THR A 661 -20.24 14.87 26.53
N ILE A 662 -19.53 13.78 26.85
CA ILE A 662 -19.63 13.10 28.15
C ILE A 662 -18.27 13.08 28.86
N GLN A 663 -18.30 12.99 30.20
CA GLN A 663 -17.12 12.72 31.03
C GLN A 663 -17.28 11.34 31.69
N VAL A 664 -16.33 10.44 31.46
CA VAL A 664 -16.33 9.07 32.03
C VAL A 664 -15.35 9.01 33.20
N LYS A 665 -15.72 8.32 34.29
CA LYS A 665 -15.02 8.37 35.57
C LYS A 665 -14.48 7.00 35.99
N TYR A 666 -13.16 6.87 36.08
CA TYR A 666 -12.46 5.69 36.61
C TYR A 666 -12.96 5.28 38.01
N SER A 667 -13.41 6.24 38.82
CA SER A 667 -14.00 5.98 40.14
C SER A 667 -15.33 5.18 40.11
N GLU A 668 -15.97 5.04 38.94
CA GLU A 668 -17.14 4.20 38.70
C GLU A 668 -16.79 2.87 37.99
N ALA A 669 -15.55 2.73 37.51
CA ALA A 669 -15.06 1.51 36.87
C ALA A 669 -14.82 0.37 37.87
N TYR A 670 -15.12 -0.86 37.44
CA TYR A 670 -15.09 -2.06 38.27
C TYR A 670 -14.13 -3.11 37.71
N GLN A 671 -13.64 -3.99 38.58
CA GLN A 671 -12.74 -5.06 38.16
C GLN A 671 -13.54 -6.24 37.62
N GLU A 672 -13.74 -6.24 36.30
CA GLU A 672 -14.19 -7.39 35.52
C GLU A 672 -13.06 -8.43 35.46
N SER A 673 -13.38 -9.72 35.54
CA SER A 673 -12.38 -10.77 35.26
C SER A 673 -12.31 -10.97 33.75
N ILE A 674 -11.77 -9.98 33.02
CA ILE A 674 -11.64 -9.98 31.56
C ILE A 674 -10.99 -11.30 31.14
N THR A 675 -11.81 -12.19 30.59
CA THR A 675 -11.34 -13.47 30.11
C THR A 675 -10.78 -13.20 28.73
N LYS A 676 -9.47 -12.91 28.65
CA LYS A 676 -8.77 -12.63 27.40
C LYS A 676 -8.94 -13.79 26.41
N SER A 677 -9.95 -13.65 25.58
CA SER A 677 -10.13 -14.34 24.32
C SER A 677 -10.48 -13.29 23.28
N LEU A 678 -9.46 -12.67 22.71
CA LEU A 678 -9.52 -12.30 21.30
C LEU A 678 -10.04 -13.55 20.56
N PRO A 679 -11.03 -13.45 19.66
CA PRO A 679 -11.57 -14.60 18.94
C PRO A 679 -10.51 -15.12 17.96
N GLY A 680 -9.62 -15.99 18.45
CA GLY A 680 -8.42 -16.37 17.73
C GLY A 680 -7.88 -17.74 18.14
N LYS A 681 -7.62 -18.54 17.12
CA LYS A 681 -6.82 -19.78 17.13
C LYS A 681 -7.51 -21.03 17.68
N GLU A 682 -8.45 -21.59 16.91
CA GLU A 682 -8.34 -23.03 16.63
C GLU A 682 -7.18 -23.23 15.64
N PHE A 683 -5.96 -23.33 16.19
CA PHE A 683 -4.74 -23.52 15.42
C PHE A 683 -4.88 -24.72 14.48
N ILE A 684 -4.75 -24.49 13.18
CA ILE A 684 -4.23 -25.54 12.31
C ILE A 684 -2.75 -25.67 12.66
N ALA A 685 -2.38 -26.79 13.26
CA ALA A 685 -1.00 -27.02 13.69
C ALA A 685 -0.09 -27.14 12.46
N VAL A 686 1.02 -26.38 12.46
CA VAL A 686 2.13 -26.65 11.55
C VAL A 686 2.77 -27.97 11.97
N ASP A 687 2.67 -28.99 11.12
CA ASP A 687 3.10 -30.36 11.46
C ASP A 687 4.62 -30.52 11.34
N LEU A 688 5.34 -29.96 12.31
CA LEU A 688 6.78 -30.14 12.51
C LEU A 688 7.16 -31.60 12.85
N SER A 689 6.19 -32.48 13.10
CA SER A 689 6.38 -33.92 13.25
C SER A 689 6.20 -34.73 11.97
N SER A 690 5.78 -34.10 10.86
CA SER A 690 5.55 -34.74 9.56
C SER A 690 6.79 -35.41 8.97
N GLY A 691 7.99 -34.94 9.31
CA GLY A 691 9.25 -35.38 8.70
C GLY A 691 9.67 -34.58 7.47
N LEU A 692 8.80 -33.69 6.96
CA LEU A 692 9.03 -32.83 5.78
C LEU A 692 9.97 -31.64 6.10
N ASN A 693 11.22 -31.94 6.42
CA ASN A 693 12.23 -30.96 6.85
C ASN A 693 13.04 -30.42 5.66
N TYR A 694 12.39 -29.74 4.72
CA TYR A 694 13.05 -29.10 3.57
C TYR A 694 13.07 -27.57 3.70
N GLN A 695 14.10 -26.95 3.12
CA GLN A 695 14.21 -25.50 2.91
C GLN A 695 14.70 -25.27 1.49
N HIS A 696 14.00 -24.45 0.71
CA HIS A 696 14.46 -24.03 -0.61
C HIS A 696 15.59 -23.01 -0.49
N ARG A 697 16.51 -22.97 -1.47
CA ARG A 697 17.59 -22.00 -1.58
C ARG A 697 17.94 -21.72 -3.03
N GLU A 698 18.08 -20.45 -3.37
CA GLU A 698 18.61 -20.00 -4.65
C GLU A 698 20.08 -19.54 -4.52
N ASP A 699 20.71 -19.24 -5.65
CA ASP A 699 21.99 -18.52 -5.71
C ASP A 699 21.80 -17.03 -6.03
N ASP A 700 22.89 -16.24 -5.92
CA ASP A 700 22.88 -14.78 -6.08
C ASP A 700 22.80 -14.29 -7.56
N TYR A 701 22.35 -15.13 -8.50
CA TYR A 701 22.17 -14.75 -9.90
C TYR A 701 20.91 -13.91 -10.11
N SER A 702 21.00 -12.99 -11.07
CA SER A 702 19.91 -12.11 -11.46
C SER A 702 19.96 -11.83 -12.96
N ASP A 703 18.81 -11.89 -13.64
CA ASP A 703 18.73 -11.55 -15.06
C ASP A 703 18.91 -10.04 -15.33
N TRP A 704 18.84 -9.18 -14.30
CA TRP A 704 19.18 -7.74 -14.41
C TRP A 704 20.63 -7.49 -14.81
N ASP A 705 21.56 -8.42 -14.54
CA ASP A 705 22.96 -8.34 -15.00
C ASP A 705 23.08 -8.52 -16.54
N GLN A 706 22.03 -9.03 -17.21
CA GLN A 706 21.94 -9.16 -18.66
C GLN A 706 20.94 -8.17 -19.28
N GLN A 707 19.83 -7.87 -18.61
CA GLN A 707 18.79 -6.92 -19.05
C GLN A 707 18.46 -5.89 -17.95
N PRO A 708 19.18 -4.75 -17.87
CA PRO A 708 18.95 -3.71 -16.85
C PRO A 708 17.55 -3.07 -16.86
N LEU A 709 16.75 -3.28 -17.91
CA LEU A 709 15.36 -2.81 -18.04
C LEU A 709 14.29 -3.90 -17.84
N LEU A 710 14.67 -5.10 -17.40
CA LEU A 710 13.74 -6.19 -17.05
C LEU A 710 12.84 -5.78 -15.87
N PRO A 711 11.51 -6.01 -15.89
CA PRO A 711 10.59 -5.52 -14.84
C PRO A 711 10.75 -6.26 -13.50
N ARG A 712 10.95 -7.59 -13.53
CA ARG A 712 11.21 -8.45 -12.37
C ARG A 712 12.23 -9.52 -12.75
N ASP A 713 12.93 -10.07 -11.78
CA ASP A 713 13.82 -11.22 -12.00
C ASP A 713 13.04 -12.48 -12.38
N LEU A 714 13.65 -13.39 -13.16
CA LEU A 714 12.98 -14.59 -13.70
C LEU A 714 13.73 -15.89 -13.40
N ALA A 715 14.72 -15.85 -12.51
CA ALA A 715 15.58 -16.97 -12.13
C ALA A 715 15.27 -17.54 -10.74
N GLN A 716 14.04 -17.33 -10.24
CA GLN A 716 13.56 -17.72 -8.91
C GLN A 716 12.06 -18.10 -8.96
N GLU A 717 11.65 -18.83 -10.00
CA GLU A 717 10.29 -19.35 -10.16
C GLU A 717 10.08 -20.68 -9.43
N GLY A 718 11.14 -21.42 -9.11
CA GLY A 718 11.08 -22.61 -8.25
C GLY A 718 10.74 -22.29 -6.79
N PRO A 719 10.41 -23.30 -5.96
CA PRO A 719 10.44 -24.74 -6.25
C PRO A 719 9.16 -25.32 -6.87
N ALA A 720 9.36 -26.33 -7.72
CA ALA A 720 8.37 -27.33 -8.07
C ALA A 720 7.95 -28.22 -6.87
N ILE A 721 6.74 -28.78 -6.93
CA ILE A 721 6.30 -29.90 -6.08
C ILE A 721 5.45 -30.87 -6.92
N ALA A 722 5.59 -32.17 -6.69
CA ALA A 722 4.76 -33.21 -7.28
C ALA A 722 4.51 -34.34 -6.26
N SER A 723 3.43 -35.13 -6.43
CA SER A 723 3.10 -36.20 -5.49
C SER A 723 2.47 -37.43 -6.15
N GLY A 724 2.77 -38.63 -5.62
CA GLY A 724 2.21 -39.91 -6.07
C GLY A 724 2.91 -41.12 -5.45
N ASP A 725 2.34 -42.32 -5.59
CA ASP A 725 2.93 -43.59 -5.12
C ASP A 725 4.11 -44.01 -6.02
N ILE A 726 5.30 -43.45 -5.78
CA ILE A 726 6.50 -43.66 -6.61
C ILE A 726 7.21 -44.98 -6.26
N ASN A 727 6.91 -45.53 -5.08
CA ASN A 727 7.56 -46.73 -4.54
C ASN A 727 6.73 -48.02 -4.70
N GLY A 728 5.41 -47.91 -4.82
CA GLY A 728 4.45 -49.00 -5.07
C GLY A 728 3.80 -49.60 -3.81
N ASP A 729 3.81 -48.88 -2.68
CA ASP A 729 3.24 -49.35 -1.41
C ASP A 729 1.86 -48.75 -1.05
N ARG A 730 1.34 -47.86 -1.91
CA ARG A 730 0.03 -47.17 -1.82
C ARG A 730 -0.02 -46.03 -0.81
N LEU A 731 1.12 -45.45 -0.48
CA LEU A 731 1.22 -44.19 0.24
C LEU A 731 1.59 -43.07 -0.77
N THR A 732 1.26 -41.81 -0.44
CA THR A 732 1.49 -40.70 -1.36
C THR A 732 2.86 -40.07 -1.10
N ASP A 733 3.85 -40.42 -1.91
CA ASP A 733 5.21 -39.86 -1.83
C ASP A 733 5.26 -38.45 -2.47
N ILE A 734 6.26 -37.64 -2.12
CA ILE A 734 6.38 -36.24 -2.56
C ILE A 734 7.76 -35.98 -3.17
N PHE A 735 7.81 -35.40 -4.36
CA PHE A 735 9.00 -34.78 -4.96
C PHE A 735 8.97 -33.26 -4.73
N ILE A 736 10.12 -32.68 -4.37
CA ILE A 736 10.29 -31.22 -4.20
C ILE A 736 11.54 -30.77 -4.96
N GLY A 737 11.37 -29.73 -5.77
CA GLY A 737 12.40 -29.16 -6.64
C GLY A 737 13.53 -28.47 -5.89
N GLY A 738 14.73 -28.51 -6.49
CA GLY A 738 15.88 -27.71 -6.08
C GLY A 738 15.91 -26.34 -6.77
N GLY A 739 16.29 -25.31 -6.00
CA GLY A 739 16.74 -24.03 -6.54
C GLY A 739 18.16 -24.17 -7.05
N ARG A 740 18.70 -23.17 -7.76
CA ARG A 740 19.96 -23.40 -8.47
C ARG A 740 21.14 -23.48 -7.51
N GLY A 741 21.85 -24.61 -7.57
CA GLY A 741 22.88 -25.03 -6.61
C GLY A 741 22.39 -26.03 -5.56
N GLN A 742 21.09 -26.36 -5.53
CA GLN A 742 20.46 -27.30 -4.60
C GLN A 742 19.99 -28.57 -5.32
N ALA A 743 20.25 -29.74 -4.73
CA ALA A 743 19.72 -31.00 -5.23
C ALA A 743 18.22 -31.15 -4.86
N ALA A 744 17.40 -31.51 -5.85
CA ALA A 744 16.01 -31.92 -5.64
C ALA A 744 15.89 -33.09 -4.64
N THR A 745 14.75 -33.21 -3.97
CA THR A 745 14.56 -34.16 -2.88
C THR A 745 13.25 -34.96 -3.04
N LEU A 746 13.31 -36.25 -2.70
CA LEU A 746 12.15 -37.13 -2.64
C LEU A 746 11.84 -37.48 -1.17
N PHE A 747 10.56 -37.46 -0.79
CA PHE A 747 10.07 -37.80 0.54
C PHE A 747 9.11 -38.98 0.44
N LEU A 748 9.50 -40.16 0.93
CA LEU A 748 8.61 -41.32 0.95
C LEU A 748 7.69 -41.29 2.18
N GLN A 749 6.38 -41.40 1.96
CA GLN A 749 5.40 -41.44 3.04
C GLN A 749 5.52 -42.78 3.80
N GLN A 750 5.28 -42.75 5.10
CA GLN A 750 5.35 -43.89 6.01
C GLN A 750 3.96 -44.25 6.54
N ILE A 751 3.78 -45.49 7.00
CA ILE A 751 2.49 -46.04 7.46
C ILE A 751 1.89 -45.24 8.65
N ASP A 752 2.71 -44.50 9.39
CA ASP A 752 2.27 -43.58 10.47
C ASP A 752 1.99 -42.14 10.00
N ARG A 753 1.89 -41.93 8.67
CA ARG A 753 1.74 -40.63 7.99
C ARG A 753 2.94 -39.67 8.18
N THR A 754 4.10 -40.13 8.66
CA THR A 754 5.36 -39.35 8.57
C THR A 754 6.02 -39.52 7.21
N TYR A 755 7.07 -38.75 6.92
CA TYR A 755 7.84 -38.81 5.68
C TYR A 755 9.33 -39.08 5.97
N THR A 756 9.98 -39.85 5.09
CA THR A 756 11.42 -40.10 5.11
C THR A 756 12.09 -39.52 3.86
N GLU A 757 13.03 -38.60 4.08
CA GLU A 757 13.86 -37.98 3.04
C GLU A 757 14.77 -39.02 2.35
N ILE A 758 14.80 -38.98 1.01
CA ILE A 758 15.69 -39.78 0.15
C ILE A 758 16.30 -38.88 -0.94
N GLY A 759 17.55 -38.47 -0.71
CA GLY A 759 18.39 -37.89 -1.76
C GLY A 759 18.86 -38.97 -2.75
N LEU A 760 18.64 -38.74 -4.05
CA LEU A 760 19.11 -39.62 -5.12
C LEU A 760 20.39 -39.05 -5.78
N PRO A 761 21.43 -39.88 -6.05
CA PRO A 761 22.66 -39.41 -6.69
C PRO A 761 22.49 -38.80 -8.09
N VAL A 762 21.31 -38.90 -8.71
CA VAL A 762 20.98 -38.25 -9.98
C VAL A 762 20.56 -36.79 -9.78
N PHE A 763 19.90 -36.45 -8.68
CA PHE A 763 19.56 -35.06 -8.33
C PHE A 763 20.82 -34.26 -7.96
N GLU A 764 21.74 -34.87 -7.22
CA GLU A 764 23.09 -34.33 -6.95
C GLU A 764 23.91 -34.03 -8.23
N GLN A 765 23.65 -34.74 -9.33
CA GLN A 765 24.29 -34.47 -10.62
C GLN A 765 23.61 -33.33 -11.40
N HIS A 766 22.37 -32.97 -11.04
CA HIS A 766 21.54 -31.95 -11.68
C HIS A 766 21.22 -30.76 -10.76
N ALA A 767 21.90 -30.62 -9.61
CA ALA A 767 21.72 -29.49 -8.69
C ALA A 767 22.02 -28.11 -9.31
N GLU A 768 22.65 -28.08 -10.49
CA GLU A 768 22.95 -26.86 -11.26
C GLU A 768 21.78 -26.39 -12.14
N TYR A 769 20.64 -27.09 -12.11
CA TYR A 769 19.37 -26.70 -12.73
C TYR A 769 18.45 -26.05 -11.68
N GLU A 770 17.52 -25.22 -12.13
CA GLU A 770 16.37 -24.75 -11.32
C GLU A 770 15.16 -25.65 -11.65
N ASP A 771 14.42 -26.12 -10.64
CA ASP A 771 13.24 -26.98 -10.79
C ASP A 771 11.95 -26.15 -10.56
N VAL A 772 11.23 -25.82 -11.64
CA VAL A 772 10.12 -24.83 -11.59
C VAL A 772 8.72 -25.44 -11.66
N ASP A 773 8.57 -26.61 -12.30
CA ASP A 773 7.32 -27.37 -12.33
C ASP A 773 7.64 -28.87 -12.46
N ALA A 774 6.78 -29.76 -11.96
CA ALA A 774 7.03 -31.21 -12.00
C ALA A 774 5.75 -32.05 -11.96
N ILE A 775 5.78 -33.23 -12.57
CA ILE A 775 4.69 -34.22 -12.54
C ILE A 775 5.20 -35.64 -12.32
N LEU A 776 4.36 -36.48 -11.71
CA LEU A 776 4.60 -37.92 -11.48
C LEU A 776 3.50 -38.73 -12.16
N LEU A 777 3.81 -39.39 -13.29
CA LEU A 777 2.87 -40.17 -14.12
C LEU A 777 3.53 -41.42 -14.71
N ASP A 778 2.75 -42.45 -15.03
CA ASP A 778 3.24 -43.63 -15.77
C ASP A 778 3.41 -43.27 -17.26
N LEU A 779 4.54 -42.62 -17.59
CA LEU A 779 4.86 -42.15 -18.94
C LEU A 779 5.48 -43.25 -19.80
N SER A 780 5.94 -44.35 -19.19
CA SER A 780 6.52 -45.51 -19.88
C SER A 780 5.55 -46.69 -20.10
N GLY A 781 4.34 -46.63 -19.53
CA GLY A 781 3.28 -47.62 -19.69
C GLY A 781 3.56 -48.95 -18.98
N ASP A 782 4.35 -48.92 -17.90
CA ASP A 782 4.87 -50.10 -17.20
C ASP A 782 4.21 -50.33 -15.82
N GLY A 783 3.46 -49.34 -15.33
CA GLY A 783 2.74 -49.34 -14.06
C GLY A 783 3.48 -48.65 -12.91
N LEU A 784 4.58 -47.95 -13.17
CA LEU A 784 5.36 -47.16 -12.21
C LEU A 784 5.28 -45.66 -12.55
N LEU A 785 5.25 -44.79 -11.53
CA LEU A 785 5.28 -43.34 -11.78
C LEU A 785 6.70 -42.87 -12.13
N ASP A 786 6.85 -42.36 -13.34
CA ASP A 786 8.02 -41.64 -13.85
C ASP A 786 7.95 -40.15 -13.46
N LEU A 787 9.10 -39.48 -13.37
CA LEU A 787 9.20 -38.07 -12.97
C LEU A 787 9.61 -37.20 -14.17
N TYR A 788 8.80 -36.21 -14.51
CA TYR A 788 9.17 -35.11 -15.42
C TYR A 788 9.39 -33.83 -14.61
N VAL A 789 10.47 -33.09 -14.91
CA VAL A 789 10.78 -31.79 -14.27
C VAL A 789 11.06 -30.72 -15.34
N ALA A 790 10.29 -29.64 -15.30
CA ALA A 790 10.48 -28.43 -16.06
C ALA A 790 11.67 -27.63 -15.49
N SER A 791 12.48 -27.03 -16.37
CA SER A 791 13.75 -26.40 -15.98
C SER A 791 13.73 -24.88 -16.14
N GLY A 792 14.04 -24.20 -15.05
CA GLY A 792 14.01 -22.74 -14.92
C GLY A 792 15.20 -22.02 -15.58
N ALA A 793 15.50 -20.82 -15.11
CA ALA A 793 16.52 -19.98 -15.70
C ALA A 793 17.93 -20.44 -15.28
N GLY A 794 18.85 -20.39 -16.25
CA GLY A 794 20.23 -20.77 -16.04
C GLY A 794 21.18 -19.96 -16.91
N PRO A 795 22.45 -19.79 -16.50
CA PRO A 795 23.43 -18.96 -17.19
C PRO A 795 23.88 -19.52 -18.55
N ARG A 796 23.41 -20.72 -18.94
CA ARG A 796 23.76 -21.43 -20.18
C ARG A 796 22.58 -22.29 -20.68
N PRO A 797 22.37 -22.43 -22.01
CA PRO A 797 21.21 -23.13 -22.58
C PRO A 797 21.04 -24.60 -22.18
N GLU A 798 22.11 -25.30 -21.82
CA GLU A 798 22.04 -26.69 -21.33
C GLU A 798 21.25 -26.87 -20.03
N TYR A 799 21.03 -25.78 -19.27
CA TYR A 799 20.24 -25.78 -18.04
C TYR A 799 18.75 -25.52 -18.25
N TRP A 800 18.33 -25.04 -19.44
CA TRP A 800 16.91 -24.85 -19.79
C TRP A 800 16.30 -26.12 -20.42
N GLN A 801 17.00 -27.25 -20.34
CA GLN A 801 16.55 -28.53 -20.90
C GLN A 801 15.84 -29.34 -19.83
N ASP A 802 14.53 -29.50 -20.01
CA ASP A 802 13.66 -30.35 -19.18
C ASP A 802 14.20 -31.78 -19.05
N ARG A 803 13.88 -32.40 -17.90
CA ARG A 803 14.50 -33.64 -17.42
C ARG A 803 13.44 -34.69 -17.10
N LEU A 804 13.44 -35.77 -17.87
CA LEU A 804 12.66 -36.99 -17.61
C LEU A 804 13.52 -38.04 -16.91
N TYR A 805 12.97 -38.63 -15.84
CA TYR A 805 13.57 -39.72 -15.08
C TYR A 805 12.62 -40.91 -15.04
N ILE A 806 13.06 -42.05 -15.57
CA ILE A 806 12.28 -43.30 -15.57
C ILE A 806 12.47 -44.05 -14.25
N ASN A 807 11.38 -44.56 -13.70
CA ASN A 807 11.34 -45.33 -12.47
C ASN A 807 11.78 -46.78 -12.73
N THR A 808 12.76 -47.27 -11.97
CA THR A 808 13.25 -48.67 -12.06
C THR A 808 12.71 -49.57 -10.95
N GLY A 809 11.67 -49.09 -10.25
CA GLY A 809 10.98 -49.73 -9.14
C GLY A 809 11.48 -49.22 -7.78
N PHE A 810 10.59 -49.24 -6.77
CA PHE A 810 10.88 -48.81 -5.39
C PHE A 810 11.43 -47.37 -5.30
N GLY A 811 10.94 -46.44 -6.12
CA GLY A 811 11.41 -45.05 -6.18
C GLY A 811 12.79 -44.85 -6.83
N GLY A 812 13.33 -45.88 -7.50
CA GLY A 812 14.65 -45.83 -8.13
C GLY A 812 14.67 -45.09 -9.47
N LEU A 813 14.68 -43.76 -9.45
CA LEU A 813 14.67 -42.90 -10.65
C LEU A 813 16.01 -42.88 -11.41
N VAL A 814 15.95 -42.93 -12.75
CA VAL A 814 17.11 -42.89 -13.67
C VAL A 814 16.85 -41.90 -14.81
N TYR A 815 17.74 -40.91 -14.96
CA TYR A 815 17.66 -39.89 -16.01
C TYR A 815 17.86 -40.47 -17.44
N VAL A 816 17.03 -40.01 -18.38
CA VAL A 816 16.97 -40.53 -19.76
C VAL A 816 17.08 -39.42 -20.83
N PRO A 817 18.28 -38.84 -21.05
CA PRO A 817 18.50 -37.61 -21.85
C PRO A 817 18.11 -37.67 -23.34
N ASN A 818 17.65 -38.82 -23.85
CA ASN A 818 17.29 -38.99 -25.26
C ASN A 818 15.80 -39.31 -25.47
N LEU A 819 14.98 -39.35 -24.41
CA LEU A 819 13.52 -39.53 -24.53
C LEU A 819 12.76 -38.20 -24.62
N LEU A 820 13.44 -37.05 -24.50
CA LEU A 820 12.89 -35.73 -24.78
C LEU A 820 13.58 -35.12 -26.00
N PRO A 821 12.88 -34.31 -26.82
CA PRO A 821 13.51 -33.54 -27.89
C PRO A 821 14.39 -32.41 -27.32
N PRO A 822 15.37 -31.89 -28.07
CA PRO A 822 16.16 -30.74 -27.64
C PRO A 822 15.29 -29.48 -27.46
N MET A 823 15.17 -29.03 -26.21
CA MET A 823 14.40 -27.85 -25.81
C MET A 823 15.37 -26.71 -25.45
N GLN A 824 15.06 -25.49 -25.90
CA GLN A 824 15.92 -24.30 -25.75
C GLN A 824 15.06 -23.09 -25.38
N THR A 825 14.31 -23.24 -24.28
CA THR A 825 13.37 -22.28 -23.73
C THR A 825 13.32 -22.53 -22.22
N VAL A 826 13.27 -21.47 -21.41
CA VAL A 826 12.96 -21.62 -19.99
C VAL A 826 11.47 -21.95 -19.87
N THR A 827 11.15 -23.10 -19.29
CA THR A 827 9.77 -23.61 -19.16
C THR A 827 9.16 -23.19 -17.82
N SER A 828 7.86 -23.44 -17.62
CA SER A 828 7.12 -22.97 -16.43
C SER A 828 5.91 -23.80 -16.02
N SER A 829 5.31 -24.55 -16.94
CA SER A 829 4.08 -25.30 -16.70
C SER A 829 4.00 -26.56 -17.57
N ILE A 830 3.64 -27.70 -16.99
CA ILE A 830 3.44 -28.97 -17.67
C ILE A 830 1.96 -29.37 -17.59
N ALA A 831 1.29 -29.53 -18.74
CA ALA A 831 -0.13 -29.88 -18.81
C ALA A 831 -0.31 -31.24 -19.54
N PRO A 832 -0.40 -32.36 -18.79
CA PRO A 832 -0.53 -33.72 -19.35
C PRO A 832 -1.95 -34.02 -19.82
N TYR A 833 -2.09 -34.68 -20.98
CA TYR A 833 -3.37 -35.14 -21.54
C TYR A 833 -3.13 -36.16 -22.68
N ASP A 834 -4.10 -37.02 -22.99
CA ASP A 834 -4.08 -37.91 -24.19
C ASP A 834 -4.67 -37.13 -25.38
N ILE A 835 -3.82 -36.53 -26.22
CA ILE A 835 -4.24 -35.50 -27.18
C ILE A 835 -4.74 -36.12 -28.49
N ASP A 836 -4.15 -37.24 -28.93
CA ASP A 836 -4.56 -37.93 -30.16
C ASP A 836 -5.48 -39.16 -29.94
N SER A 837 -5.73 -39.51 -28.68
CA SER A 837 -6.64 -40.58 -28.23
C SER A 837 -6.17 -42.00 -28.55
N ASP A 838 -4.86 -42.26 -28.54
CA ASP A 838 -4.30 -43.61 -28.67
C ASP A 838 -4.20 -44.39 -27.34
N GLY A 839 -4.14 -43.68 -26.21
CA GLY A 839 -4.19 -44.20 -24.84
C GLY A 839 -2.91 -44.02 -24.02
N ASP A 840 -1.80 -43.57 -24.60
CA ASP A 840 -0.63 -43.09 -23.87
C ASP A 840 -0.80 -41.58 -23.51
N THR A 841 -0.06 -41.05 -22.52
CA THR A 841 -0.22 -39.64 -22.09
C THR A 841 0.80 -38.71 -22.74
N ASP A 842 0.32 -37.74 -23.52
CA ASP A 842 1.09 -36.63 -24.10
C ASP A 842 1.28 -35.47 -23.11
N LEU A 843 2.15 -34.51 -23.46
CA LEU A 843 2.41 -33.31 -22.66
C LEU A 843 2.31 -32.04 -23.52
N PHE A 844 1.56 -31.03 -23.05
CA PHE A 844 1.87 -29.64 -23.39
C PHE A 844 2.89 -29.08 -22.39
N VAL A 845 3.90 -28.36 -22.89
CA VAL A 845 4.91 -27.69 -22.06
C VAL A 845 4.96 -26.21 -22.41
N GLY A 846 4.64 -25.38 -21.43
CA GLY A 846 4.61 -23.92 -21.53
C GLY A 846 6.01 -23.32 -21.47
N GLY A 847 6.31 -22.42 -22.41
CA GLY A 847 7.52 -21.60 -22.40
C GLY A 847 7.28 -20.26 -21.70
N LEU A 848 8.09 -19.94 -20.69
CA LEU A 848 8.05 -18.68 -19.96
C LEU A 848 8.79 -17.57 -20.70
N HIS A 849 10.11 -17.73 -20.89
CA HIS A 849 10.94 -16.70 -21.51
C HIS A 849 12.19 -17.25 -22.21
N LEU A 850 12.94 -16.34 -22.85
CA LEU A 850 14.30 -16.56 -23.35
C LEU A 850 15.24 -15.59 -22.62
N PRO A 851 16.25 -16.08 -21.86
CA PRO A 851 17.20 -15.21 -21.18
C PRO A 851 17.89 -14.24 -22.13
N GLY A 852 18.00 -12.98 -21.71
CA GLY A 852 18.49 -11.87 -22.53
C GLY A 852 17.52 -11.37 -23.62
N GLN A 853 16.29 -11.89 -23.70
CA GLN A 853 15.29 -11.57 -24.73
C GLN A 853 13.86 -11.41 -24.18
N PHE A 854 13.68 -10.90 -22.96
CA PHE A 854 12.34 -10.73 -22.38
C PHE A 854 11.38 -9.88 -23.24
N GLY A 855 10.07 -10.19 -23.15
CA GLY A 855 9.04 -9.67 -24.02
C GLY A 855 8.94 -10.38 -25.38
N ARG A 856 9.85 -11.32 -25.69
CA ARG A 856 9.76 -12.22 -26.83
C ARG A 856 9.07 -13.53 -26.43
N PRO A 857 7.90 -13.88 -27.00
CA PRO A 857 7.29 -15.19 -26.79
C PRO A 857 8.28 -16.32 -27.14
N PRO A 858 8.64 -17.18 -26.17
CA PRO A 858 9.51 -18.33 -26.38
C PRO A 858 8.78 -19.46 -27.12
N ARG A 859 9.49 -20.57 -27.39
CA ARG A 859 8.86 -21.76 -27.98
C ARG A 859 8.14 -22.56 -26.90
N SER A 860 6.83 -22.77 -27.06
CA SER A 860 6.10 -23.81 -26.31
C SER A 860 6.03 -25.11 -27.13
N TYR A 861 5.73 -26.23 -26.47
CA TYR A 861 5.83 -27.56 -27.07
C TYR A 861 4.58 -28.41 -26.84
N LEU A 862 4.18 -29.16 -27.86
CA LEU A 862 3.33 -30.36 -27.75
C LEU A 862 4.21 -31.58 -28.00
N LEU A 863 4.26 -32.48 -27.01
CA LEU A 863 5.11 -33.66 -26.98
C LEU A 863 4.24 -34.91 -27.03
N GLU A 864 4.18 -35.52 -28.21
CA GLU A 864 3.55 -36.83 -28.45
C GLU A 864 4.37 -37.92 -27.74
N ASN A 865 3.76 -38.69 -26.86
CA ASN A 865 4.43 -39.83 -26.22
C ASN A 865 4.50 -41.00 -27.22
N THR A 866 5.66 -41.66 -27.34
CA THR A 866 5.79 -42.83 -28.22
C THR A 866 6.77 -43.86 -27.66
N PRO A 867 6.69 -45.13 -28.07
CA PRO A 867 7.62 -46.19 -27.65
C PRO A 867 9.12 -45.97 -27.98
N ASP A 868 9.46 -44.96 -28.79
CA ASP A 868 10.84 -44.53 -29.08
C ASP A 868 11.26 -43.25 -28.30
N GLY A 869 10.35 -42.66 -27.49
CA GLY A 869 10.50 -41.38 -26.77
C GLY A 869 9.52 -40.29 -27.23
N PHE A 870 9.47 -39.16 -26.52
CA PHE A 870 8.60 -38.03 -26.86
C PHE A 870 8.99 -37.34 -28.17
N GLN A 871 8.00 -36.95 -28.98
CA GLN A 871 8.19 -36.27 -30.26
C GLN A 871 7.50 -34.90 -30.29
N ASP A 872 8.23 -33.85 -30.68
CA ASP A 872 7.65 -32.52 -30.92
C ASP A 872 6.65 -32.57 -32.09
N ARG A 873 5.36 -32.49 -31.75
CA ARG A 873 4.23 -32.43 -32.69
C ARG A 873 3.61 -31.05 -32.81
N THR A 874 4.15 -30.03 -32.12
CA THR A 874 3.61 -28.66 -32.07
C THR A 874 3.27 -28.11 -33.47
N VAL A 875 4.15 -28.28 -34.45
CA VAL A 875 3.96 -27.79 -35.83
C VAL A 875 2.80 -28.49 -36.57
N SER A 876 2.51 -29.74 -36.22
CA SER A 876 1.49 -30.59 -36.87
C SER A 876 0.14 -30.57 -36.15
N TRP A 877 0.14 -30.47 -34.83
CA TRP A 877 -1.07 -30.50 -33.99
C TRP A 877 -1.61 -29.11 -33.64
N ALA A 878 -0.74 -28.08 -33.55
CA ALA A 878 -1.14 -26.73 -33.15
C ALA A 878 -0.13 -25.66 -33.61
N PRO A 879 -0.14 -25.26 -34.90
CA PRO A 879 0.85 -24.31 -35.44
C PRO A 879 0.98 -23.00 -34.65
N ASP A 880 -0.14 -22.51 -34.10
CA ASP A 880 -0.23 -21.24 -33.37
C ASP A 880 0.21 -21.36 -31.90
N LEU A 881 0.26 -22.57 -31.33
CA LEU A 881 0.88 -22.85 -30.01
C LEU A 881 2.42 -22.90 -30.06
N GLN A 882 3.05 -22.59 -31.21
CA GLN A 882 4.51 -22.53 -31.27
C GLN A 882 5.11 -21.35 -30.50
N TYR A 883 4.47 -20.18 -30.54
CA TYR A 883 4.91 -18.96 -29.84
C TYR A 883 3.69 -18.23 -29.22
N PRO A 884 2.97 -18.88 -28.28
CA PRO A 884 1.65 -18.42 -27.85
C PRO A 884 1.72 -17.12 -27.03
N GLY A 885 2.71 -17.01 -26.14
CA GLY A 885 2.93 -15.91 -25.21
C GLY A 885 4.06 -16.27 -24.25
N MET A 886 4.20 -15.53 -23.15
CA MET A 886 5.13 -15.83 -22.05
C MET A 886 4.36 -16.56 -20.94
N ILE A 887 4.25 -17.89 -21.06
CA ILE A 887 3.33 -18.71 -20.26
C ILE A 887 3.83 -18.84 -18.82
N THR A 888 2.91 -18.79 -17.86
CA THR A 888 3.14 -19.17 -16.46
C THR A 888 2.34 -20.42 -16.06
N THR A 889 1.23 -20.70 -16.75
CA THR A 889 0.24 -21.71 -16.38
C THR A 889 -0.39 -22.34 -17.62
N ALA A 890 -0.67 -23.63 -17.52
CA ALA A 890 -1.36 -24.42 -18.53
C ALA A 890 -2.15 -25.55 -17.85
N VAL A 891 -3.40 -25.76 -18.27
CA VAL A 891 -4.31 -26.75 -17.68
C VAL A 891 -5.32 -27.25 -18.71
N TRP A 892 -5.79 -28.49 -18.56
CA TRP A 892 -6.81 -29.10 -19.42
C TRP A 892 -8.13 -29.21 -18.67
N ALA A 893 -9.22 -28.66 -19.22
CA ALA A 893 -10.56 -28.73 -18.63
C ALA A 893 -11.68 -28.64 -19.69
N ASP A 894 -12.83 -29.26 -19.42
CA ASP A 894 -14.04 -29.13 -20.23
C ASP A 894 -14.78 -27.86 -19.83
N VAL A 895 -14.54 -26.79 -20.57
CA VAL A 895 -15.18 -25.47 -20.40
C VAL A 895 -16.31 -25.26 -21.42
N ARG A 896 -16.89 -26.35 -21.92
CA ARG A 896 -17.98 -26.34 -22.94
C ARG A 896 -19.09 -27.36 -22.68
N GLY A 897 -18.95 -28.22 -21.67
CA GLY A 897 -19.89 -29.30 -21.34
C GLY A 897 -20.04 -30.33 -22.48
N ASP A 898 -18.94 -30.64 -23.18
CA ASP A 898 -18.93 -31.40 -24.44
C ASP A 898 -18.14 -32.75 -24.37
N ASP A 899 -17.82 -33.18 -23.14
CA ASP A 899 -17.01 -34.36 -22.76
C ASP A 899 -15.58 -34.31 -23.36
N LYS A 900 -15.02 -33.12 -23.54
CA LYS A 900 -13.66 -32.90 -24.07
C LYS A 900 -12.93 -31.81 -23.32
N MET A 901 -11.63 -31.98 -23.13
CA MET A 901 -10.79 -30.95 -22.53
C MET A 901 -10.29 -29.93 -23.56
N GLU A 902 -10.44 -28.65 -23.25
CA GLU A 902 -9.68 -27.55 -23.85
C GLU A 902 -8.35 -27.39 -23.12
N LEU A 903 -7.31 -27.04 -23.87
CA LEU A 903 -6.07 -26.53 -23.28
C LEU A 903 -6.24 -25.04 -22.98
N LEU A 904 -6.31 -24.69 -21.70
CA LEU A 904 -6.25 -23.34 -21.19
C LEU A 904 -4.80 -22.95 -20.92
N ILE A 905 -4.39 -21.75 -21.34
CA ILE A 905 -3.07 -21.17 -21.03
C ILE A 905 -3.20 -19.70 -20.65
N ALA A 906 -2.33 -19.25 -19.74
CA ALA A 906 -2.19 -17.83 -19.41
C ALA A 906 -0.74 -17.47 -19.05
N GLY A 907 -0.47 -16.19 -18.89
CA GLY A 907 0.86 -15.70 -18.53
C GLY A 907 1.02 -14.19 -18.59
N HIS A 908 2.26 -13.76 -18.72
CA HIS A 908 2.69 -12.37 -18.58
C HIS A 908 2.46 -11.52 -19.85
N TRP A 909 1.73 -10.40 -19.71
CA TRP A 909 1.30 -9.50 -20.80
C TRP A 909 0.59 -10.24 -21.97
N MET A 910 -0.30 -11.18 -21.63
CA MET A 910 -1.15 -11.88 -22.60
C MET A 910 -2.56 -12.10 -22.05
N PRO A 911 -3.58 -12.31 -22.90
CA PRO A 911 -4.88 -12.80 -22.45
C PRO A 911 -4.79 -14.28 -22.06
N ILE A 912 -5.73 -14.72 -21.24
CA ILE A 912 -6.06 -16.15 -21.09
C ILE A 912 -6.52 -16.65 -22.47
N ARG A 913 -6.08 -17.84 -22.87
CA ARG A 913 -6.47 -18.48 -24.13
C ARG A 913 -6.94 -19.91 -23.92
N ALA A 914 -7.83 -20.33 -24.81
CA ALA A 914 -8.37 -21.69 -24.87
C ALA A 914 -8.13 -22.27 -26.27
N TYR A 915 -7.66 -23.51 -26.33
CA TYR A 915 -7.43 -24.24 -27.56
C TYR A 915 -8.27 -25.53 -27.56
N CYS A 916 -9.19 -25.61 -28.53
CA CYS A 916 -10.19 -26.67 -28.66
C CYS A 916 -9.72 -27.73 -29.67
N ILE A 917 -9.93 -29.01 -29.39
CA ILE A 917 -9.60 -30.09 -30.34
C ILE A 917 -10.67 -30.13 -31.46
N SER A 918 -10.25 -29.82 -32.69
CA SER A 918 -11.11 -29.85 -33.88
C SER A 918 -11.48 -31.27 -34.33
N ASP A 919 -12.51 -31.39 -35.18
CA ASP A 919 -12.91 -32.62 -35.92
C ASP A 919 -11.74 -33.30 -36.69
N SER A 920 -10.61 -32.61 -36.84
CA SER A 920 -9.39 -33.08 -37.52
C SER A 920 -8.28 -33.56 -36.59
N GLY A 921 -8.44 -33.53 -35.25
CA GLY A 921 -7.37 -33.84 -34.30
C GLY A 921 -6.27 -32.77 -34.26
N ILE A 922 -6.66 -31.51 -34.48
CA ILE A 922 -5.77 -30.33 -34.46
C ILE A 922 -6.36 -29.34 -33.45
N LEU A 923 -5.53 -28.79 -32.57
CA LEU A 923 -5.92 -27.76 -31.61
C LEU A 923 -6.03 -26.41 -32.32
N GLU A 924 -7.21 -25.79 -32.25
CA GLU A 924 -7.51 -24.47 -32.83
C GLU A 924 -7.88 -23.47 -31.72
N ASP A 925 -7.44 -22.21 -31.85
CA ASP A 925 -7.75 -21.15 -30.88
C ASP A 925 -9.27 -20.88 -30.85
N CYS A 926 -9.89 -21.16 -29.69
CA CYS A 926 -11.30 -20.94 -29.42
C CYS A 926 -11.55 -19.87 -28.35
N SER A 927 -10.52 -19.14 -27.91
CA SER A 927 -10.60 -18.05 -26.91
C SER A 927 -11.65 -17.00 -27.27
N GLY A 928 -11.79 -16.69 -28.57
CA GLY A 928 -12.78 -15.73 -29.08
C GLY A 928 -14.21 -16.27 -29.19
N GLN A 929 -14.42 -17.56 -28.94
CA GLN A 929 -15.75 -18.17 -28.77
C GLN A 929 -16.18 -18.05 -27.30
N LEU A 930 -15.24 -18.29 -26.38
CA LEU A 930 -15.41 -18.21 -24.92
C LEU A 930 -15.26 -16.80 -24.33
N GLY A 931 -15.18 -15.75 -25.15
CA GLY A 931 -15.08 -14.35 -24.71
C GLY A 931 -13.71 -13.85 -24.23
N LEU A 932 -12.72 -14.73 -24.05
CA LEU A 932 -11.44 -14.47 -23.37
C LEU A 932 -10.48 -13.51 -24.10
N THR A 933 -10.73 -13.09 -25.35
CA THR A 933 -9.75 -12.37 -26.19
C THR A 933 -9.31 -10.98 -25.70
N GLU A 934 -10.00 -10.39 -24.73
CA GLU A 934 -9.64 -9.08 -24.14
C GLU A 934 -9.16 -9.21 -22.68
N SER A 935 -8.91 -10.44 -22.19
CA SER A 935 -8.49 -10.74 -20.81
C SER A 935 -7.00 -10.49 -20.52
N ASP A 936 -6.35 -9.56 -21.23
CA ASP A 936 -4.90 -9.34 -21.11
C ASP A 936 -4.48 -8.97 -19.67
N GLY A 937 -3.51 -9.67 -19.10
CA GLY A 937 -3.11 -9.46 -17.69
C GLY A 937 -1.67 -9.84 -17.38
N PHE A 938 -1.36 -9.92 -16.08
CA PHE A 938 -0.09 -10.45 -15.54
C PHE A 938 -0.35 -11.80 -14.87
N TRP A 939 -1.01 -12.70 -15.60
CA TRP A 939 -1.50 -13.96 -15.03
C TRP A 939 -0.34 -14.82 -14.55
N ASN A 940 -0.54 -15.46 -13.40
CA ASN A 940 0.37 -16.42 -12.79
C ASN A 940 -0.21 -17.84 -12.87
N GLN A 941 -1.51 -17.99 -12.57
CA GLN A 941 -2.20 -19.27 -12.48
C GLN A 941 -3.65 -19.17 -13.00
N VAL A 942 -4.16 -20.25 -13.59
CA VAL A 942 -5.58 -20.43 -13.96
C VAL A 942 -6.03 -21.79 -13.43
N ILE A 943 -7.06 -21.82 -12.59
CA ILE A 943 -7.59 -23.05 -11.96
C ILE A 943 -9.07 -23.21 -12.29
N PRO A 944 -9.46 -24.24 -13.05
CA PRO A 944 -10.86 -24.56 -13.32
C PRO A 944 -11.56 -25.14 -12.10
N ALA A 945 -12.77 -24.66 -11.79
CA ALA A 945 -13.63 -25.16 -10.71
C ALA A 945 -15.11 -24.83 -10.97
N ASP A 946 -16.00 -25.69 -10.50
CA ASP A 946 -17.47 -25.52 -10.51
C ASP A 946 -17.87 -24.73 -9.24
N LEU A 947 -17.81 -23.38 -9.28
CA LEU A 947 -17.80 -22.54 -8.07
C LEU A 947 -19.19 -22.19 -7.53
N ASP A 948 -20.23 -22.19 -8.38
CA ASP A 948 -21.64 -22.01 -7.97
C ASP A 948 -22.46 -23.32 -8.01
N MET A 949 -21.83 -24.44 -8.42
CA MET A 949 -22.41 -25.78 -8.50
C MET A 949 -23.52 -25.94 -9.54
N ASP A 950 -23.55 -25.12 -10.60
CA ASP A 950 -24.48 -25.32 -11.72
C ASP A 950 -24.11 -26.53 -12.61
N GLY A 951 -22.81 -26.88 -12.65
CA GLY A 951 -22.27 -28.06 -13.30
C GLY A 951 -21.36 -27.82 -14.51
N ASP A 952 -21.03 -26.58 -14.89
CA ASP A 952 -19.86 -26.28 -15.72
C ASP A 952 -18.65 -25.70 -14.94
N MET A 953 -17.70 -25.04 -15.61
CA MET A 953 -16.34 -24.82 -15.08
C MET A 953 -15.90 -23.35 -15.22
N ASP A 954 -16.02 -22.63 -14.11
CA ASP A 954 -15.44 -21.30 -13.90
C ASP A 954 -13.91 -21.37 -13.82
N LEU A 955 -13.25 -20.21 -13.95
CA LEU A 955 -11.80 -20.10 -13.80
C LEU A 955 -11.39 -19.14 -12.69
N ILE A 956 -10.70 -19.62 -11.66
CA ILE A 956 -9.95 -18.77 -10.74
C ILE A 956 -8.65 -18.35 -11.45
N ALA A 957 -8.51 -17.07 -11.75
CA ALA A 957 -7.33 -16.51 -12.43
C ALA A 957 -6.50 -15.64 -11.48
N GLY A 958 -5.34 -16.17 -11.06
CA GLY A 958 -4.38 -15.49 -10.20
C GLY A 958 -3.52 -14.49 -10.98
N ASN A 959 -3.43 -13.25 -10.50
CA ASN A 959 -2.79 -12.12 -11.19
C ASN A 959 -1.83 -11.37 -10.24
N ARG A 960 -1.30 -10.20 -10.63
CA ARG A 960 -0.37 -9.37 -9.83
C ARG A 960 -0.97 -8.75 -8.57
N GLY A 961 -2.30 -8.66 -8.48
CA GLY A 961 -2.99 -7.91 -7.42
C GLY A 961 -2.98 -6.39 -7.66
N LEU A 962 -3.46 -5.62 -6.70
CA LEU A 962 -3.59 -4.16 -6.80
C LEU A 962 -2.60 -3.39 -5.90
N ASN A 963 -1.96 -4.06 -4.93
CA ASN A 963 -0.94 -3.43 -4.09
C ASN A 963 0.42 -3.32 -4.83
N THR A 964 0.46 -2.42 -5.81
CA THR A 964 1.61 -2.14 -6.68
C THR A 964 1.48 -0.75 -7.29
N GLN A 965 2.60 -0.06 -7.60
CA GLN A 965 2.56 1.15 -8.45
C GLN A 965 2.10 0.83 -9.90
N ILE A 966 2.18 -0.43 -10.34
CA ILE A 966 1.84 -0.85 -11.71
C ILE A 966 0.44 -1.48 -11.73
N GLN A 967 -0.57 -0.63 -11.63
CA GLN A 967 -1.95 -1.00 -11.88
C GLN A 967 -2.28 -0.87 -13.38
N ALA A 968 -2.93 -1.89 -13.95
CA ALA A 968 -3.35 -1.94 -15.34
C ALA A 968 -4.88 -2.12 -15.45
N SER A 969 -5.50 -1.33 -16.32
CA SER A 969 -6.94 -1.39 -16.62
C SER A 969 -7.17 -1.32 -18.15
N PRO A 970 -8.38 -1.61 -18.67
CA PRO A 970 -8.66 -1.47 -20.10
C PRO A 970 -8.56 -0.02 -20.61
N GLN A 971 -8.72 0.97 -19.72
CA GLN A 971 -8.53 2.39 -20.02
C GLN A 971 -7.05 2.82 -19.91
N TYR A 972 -6.32 2.24 -18.96
CA TYR A 972 -4.92 2.54 -18.65
C TYR A 972 -4.09 1.25 -18.63
N PRO A 973 -3.77 0.66 -19.79
CA PRO A 973 -3.05 -0.61 -19.86
C PRO A 973 -1.54 -0.43 -19.69
N ALA A 974 -0.92 -1.24 -18.84
CA ALA A 974 0.54 -1.34 -18.78
C ALA A 974 1.08 -1.93 -20.09
N THR A 975 2.11 -1.33 -20.67
CA THR A 975 2.60 -1.67 -22.02
C THR A 975 4.06 -2.10 -21.98
N LEU A 976 4.37 -3.19 -22.70
CA LEU A 976 5.72 -3.75 -22.84
C LEU A 976 6.17 -3.58 -24.30
N TYR A 977 7.31 -2.96 -24.51
CA TYR A 977 7.94 -2.71 -25.81
C TYR A 977 9.24 -3.53 -25.87
N ALA A 978 9.45 -4.32 -26.91
CA ALA A 978 10.63 -5.18 -27.02
C ALA A 978 11.19 -5.30 -28.45
N GLY A 979 12.51 -5.37 -28.58
CA GLY A 979 13.22 -5.51 -29.86
C GLY A 979 14.67 -5.01 -29.82
N ASP A 980 15.35 -5.04 -30.98
CA ASP A 980 16.62 -4.32 -31.23
C ASP A 980 16.27 -2.86 -31.55
N LEU A 981 16.14 -2.02 -30.52
CA LEU A 981 15.53 -0.69 -30.60
C LEU A 981 16.47 0.37 -31.18
N ASP A 982 17.78 0.22 -30.95
CA ASP A 982 18.81 1.17 -31.42
C ASP A 982 19.69 0.63 -32.56
N ASN A 983 19.39 -0.56 -33.10
CA ASN A 983 20.17 -1.29 -34.11
C ASN A 983 21.60 -1.66 -33.63
N SER A 984 21.81 -1.83 -32.32
CA SER A 984 23.04 -2.38 -31.75
C SER A 984 23.17 -3.90 -31.99
N GLY A 985 22.05 -4.60 -32.17
CA GLY A 985 21.99 -6.06 -32.28
C GLY A 985 21.90 -6.78 -30.93
N THR A 986 21.63 -6.07 -29.83
CA THR A 986 21.11 -6.67 -28.60
C THR A 986 19.58 -6.75 -28.65
N TRP A 987 18.95 -7.09 -27.52
CA TRP A 987 17.50 -7.06 -27.38
C TRP A 987 17.14 -6.26 -26.14
N GLU A 988 16.41 -5.18 -26.35
CA GLU A 988 15.98 -4.26 -25.32
C GLU A 988 14.53 -4.51 -24.95
N THR A 989 14.23 -4.22 -23.68
CA THR A 989 12.90 -4.22 -23.12
C THR A 989 12.66 -2.82 -22.56
N LEU A 990 11.49 -2.24 -22.79
CA LEU A 990 11.02 -1.07 -22.07
C LEU A 990 9.57 -1.30 -21.66
N TYR A 991 9.18 -0.85 -20.48
CA TYR A 991 7.79 -0.93 -20.04
C TYR A 991 7.28 0.38 -19.45
N SER A 992 5.97 0.60 -19.56
CA SER A 992 5.28 1.79 -19.11
C SER A 992 3.98 1.50 -18.39
N SER A 993 3.59 2.44 -17.53
CA SER A 993 2.31 2.49 -16.82
C SER A 993 1.73 3.90 -16.93
N TYR A 994 0.52 4.11 -16.39
CA TYR A 994 -0.13 5.41 -16.41
C TYR A 994 -0.05 6.08 -15.04
N VAL A 995 0.60 7.25 -14.97
CA VAL A 995 0.63 8.10 -13.76
C VAL A 995 -0.23 9.34 -14.01
N LYS A 996 -1.23 9.58 -13.16
CA LYS A 996 -2.27 10.63 -13.31
C LYS A 996 -2.85 10.73 -14.74
N GLY A 997 -3.00 9.58 -15.40
CA GLY A 997 -3.55 9.46 -16.76
C GLY A 997 -2.57 9.70 -17.92
N ILE A 998 -1.26 9.80 -17.65
CA ILE A 998 -0.20 9.96 -18.66
C ILE A 998 0.63 8.67 -18.77
N ASP A 999 0.82 8.15 -19.98
CA ASP A 999 1.69 7.00 -20.29
C ASP A 999 3.16 7.39 -20.13
N VAL A 1000 3.82 6.79 -19.13
CA VAL A 1000 5.21 7.07 -18.75
C VAL A 1000 5.98 5.77 -18.54
N SER A 1001 7.21 5.70 -19.05
CA SER A 1001 8.09 4.56 -18.81
C SER A 1001 8.35 4.42 -17.32
N VAL A 1002 8.28 3.22 -16.75
CA VAL A 1002 8.51 3.03 -15.30
C VAL A 1002 9.97 3.30 -14.95
N ALA A 1003 10.90 2.81 -15.78
CA ALA A 1003 12.33 2.87 -15.52
C ALA A 1003 12.87 4.30 -15.28
N SER A 1004 13.80 4.42 -14.34
CA SER A 1004 14.51 5.66 -14.06
C SER A 1004 15.45 6.05 -15.21
N ARG A 1005 15.85 7.32 -15.26
CA ARG A 1005 16.65 7.87 -16.35
C ARG A 1005 17.94 7.10 -16.58
N ASP A 1006 18.65 6.75 -15.51
CA ASP A 1006 19.97 6.14 -15.62
C ASP A 1006 19.92 4.64 -15.89
N GLN A 1007 18.84 3.95 -15.48
CA GLN A 1007 18.54 2.59 -15.93
C GLN A 1007 18.35 2.55 -17.45
N ILE A 1008 17.59 3.49 -18.03
CA ILE A 1008 17.48 3.57 -19.49
C ILE A 1008 18.81 3.94 -20.13
N VAL A 1009 19.58 4.88 -19.58
CA VAL A 1009 20.92 5.23 -20.12
C VAL A 1009 21.92 4.08 -20.04
N ALA A 1010 21.75 3.12 -19.12
CA ALA A 1010 22.59 1.93 -19.02
C ALA A 1010 22.42 0.98 -20.22
N GLN A 1011 21.22 0.87 -20.79
CA GLN A 1011 20.92 0.00 -21.94
C GLN A 1011 20.76 0.76 -23.28
N LEU A 1012 20.33 2.02 -23.26
CA LEU A 1012 20.08 2.90 -24.42
C LEU A 1012 20.80 4.26 -24.26
N PRO A 1013 22.13 4.33 -24.45
CA PRO A 1013 22.94 5.48 -24.02
C PRO A 1013 22.61 6.84 -24.67
N ASP A 1014 21.96 6.87 -25.84
CA ASP A 1014 21.58 8.13 -26.52
C ASP A 1014 20.49 8.92 -25.76
N VAL A 1015 19.73 8.28 -24.85
CA VAL A 1015 18.83 8.98 -23.91
C VAL A 1015 19.57 10.09 -23.15
N ARG A 1016 20.85 9.90 -22.82
CA ARG A 1016 21.69 10.93 -22.16
C ARG A 1016 21.95 12.16 -23.03
N ILE A 1017 21.89 12.02 -24.36
CA ILE A 1017 22.10 13.11 -25.33
C ILE A 1017 20.78 13.80 -25.63
N ARG A 1018 19.69 13.04 -25.76
CA ARG A 1018 18.32 13.53 -26.01
C ARG A 1018 17.71 14.22 -24.78
N PHE A 1019 17.94 13.68 -23.60
CA PHE A 1019 17.44 14.15 -22.30
C PHE A 1019 18.62 14.39 -21.35
N PRO A 1020 19.35 15.52 -21.51
CA PRO A 1020 20.62 15.75 -20.81
C PRO A 1020 20.46 15.95 -19.30
N ARG A 1021 19.27 16.39 -18.87
CA ARG A 1021 18.88 16.58 -17.46
C ARG A 1021 17.89 15.51 -17.00
N TYR A 1022 17.72 15.37 -15.69
CA TYR A 1022 16.63 14.58 -15.09
C TYR A 1022 15.28 15.24 -15.37
N SER A 1023 15.17 16.57 -15.18
CA SER A 1023 13.97 17.34 -15.53
C SER A 1023 13.56 17.25 -17.02
N ASP A 1024 14.50 17.07 -17.94
CA ASP A 1024 14.19 16.85 -19.36
C ASP A 1024 13.56 15.46 -19.61
N TYR A 1025 14.02 14.43 -18.89
CA TYR A 1025 13.50 13.05 -18.98
C TYR A 1025 12.16 12.89 -18.23
N ALA A 1026 12.09 13.47 -17.03
CA ALA A 1026 10.92 13.42 -16.13
C ALA A 1026 9.66 14.04 -16.75
N ALA A 1027 9.82 14.96 -17.70
CA ALA A 1027 8.73 15.60 -18.44
C ALA A 1027 8.29 14.84 -19.72
N ALA A 1028 9.00 13.76 -20.11
CA ALA A 1028 8.76 13.05 -21.36
C ALA A 1028 7.80 11.86 -21.19
N THR A 1029 6.89 11.69 -22.17
CA THR A 1029 6.03 10.50 -22.28
C THR A 1029 6.79 9.30 -22.84
N THR A 1030 6.25 8.09 -22.68
CA THR A 1030 6.79 6.86 -23.29
C THR A 1030 6.97 7.01 -24.80
N ASP A 1031 5.97 7.57 -25.49
CA ASP A 1031 6.03 7.84 -26.94
C ASP A 1031 7.17 8.80 -27.31
N GLU A 1032 7.45 9.83 -26.51
CA GLU A 1032 8.55 10.79 -26.76
C GLU A 1032 9.94 10.20 -26.49
N ILE A 1033 10.04 9.26 -25.56
CA ILE A 1033 11.25 8.45 -25.34
C ILE A 1033 11.45 7.48 -26.53
N MET A 1034 10.39 6.81 -26.97
CA MET A 1034 10.44 5.85 -28.08
C MET A 1034 10.60 6.51 -29.47
N ALA A 1035 10.20 7.77 -29.66
CA ALA A 1035 10.27 8.48 -30.94
C ALA A 1035 11.69 8.72 -31.52
N GLY A 1036 12.76 8.32 -30.81
CA GLY A 1036 14.14 8.33 -31.30
C GLY A 1036 14.71 6.94 -31.63
N TYR A 1037 13.92 5.88 -31.48
CA TYR A 1037 14.29 4.48 -31.72
C TYR A 1037 13.55 3.92 -32.94
N ASP A 1038 13.98 2.77 -33.43
CA ASP A 1038 13.22 2.05 -34.47
C ASP A 1038 11.95 1.44 -33.86
N PRO A 1039 10.91 1.15 -34.69
CA PRO A 1039 9.68 0.56 -34.19
C PRO A 1039 9.94 -0.78 -33.49
N PRO A 1040 9.42 -0.98 -32.26
CA PRO A 1040 9.66 -2.21 -31.51
C PRO A 1040 9.17 -3.43 -32.29
N ALA A 1041 9.91 -4.53 -32.21
CA ALA A 1041 9.56 -5.78 -32.85
C ALA A 1041 8.27 -6.38 -32.27
N ILE A 1042 8.02 -6.13 -30.98
CA ILE A 1042 6.88 -6.63 -30.22
C ILE A 1042 6.35 -5.51 -29.31
N VAL A 1043 5.03 -5.38 -29.24
CA VAL A 1043 4.32 -4.57 -28.24
C VAL A 1043 3.25 -5.45 -27.60
N LEU A 1044 3.39 -5.73 -26.30
CA LEU A 1044 2.41 -6.45 -25.50
C LEU A 1044 1.72 -5.49 -24.52
N LYS A 1045 0.55 -5.86 -24.01
CA LYS A 1045 -0.20 -5.07 -23.02
C LYS A 1045 -0.78 -5.98 -21.95
N ALA A 1046 -0.88 -5.45 -20.73
CA ALA A 1046 -1.78 -5.95 -19.70
C ALA A 1046 -2.91 -4.92 -19.53
N LYS A 1047 -4.15 -5.40 -19.39
CA LYS A 1047 -5.39 -4.61 -19.20
C LYS A 1047 -6.04 -4.89 -17.85
N ASN A 1048 -5.51 -5.81 -17.05
CA ASN A 1048 -6.00 -6.14 -15.71
C ASN A 1048 -4.83 -6.56 -14.80
N SER A 1049 -4.78 -6.01 -13.57
CA SER A 1049 -3.89 -6.47 -12.50
C SER A 1049 -4.60 -7.31 -11.43
N SER A 1050 -5.92 -7.21 -11.31
CA SER A 1050 -6.69 -7.92 -10.28
C SER A 1050 -6.76 -9.42 -10.54
N SER A 1051 -6.68 -10.21 -9.46
CA SER A 1051 -7.08 -11.62 -9.45
C SER A 1051 -8.61 -11.71 -9.58
N VAL A 1052 -9.10 -12.62 -10.41
CA VAL A 1052 -10.46 -12.59 -10.98
C VAL A 1052 -11.03 -14.01 -11.05
N ILE A 1053 -12.32 -14.17 -10.77
CA ILE A 1053 -13.11 -15.32 -11.20
C ILE A 1053 -13.66 -15.02 -12.59
N PHE A 1054 -13.49 -15.93 -13.54
CA PHE A 1054 -14.23 -15.90 -14.80
C PHE A 1054 -15.40 -16.88 -14.69
N GLU A 1055 -16.59 -16.31 -14.46
CA GLU A 1055 -17.91 -16.97 -14.49
C GLU A 1055 -18.19 -17.49 -15.91
N LEU A 1056 -18.53 -18.77 -16.10
CA LEU A 1056 -19.03 -19.25 -17.39
C LEU A 1056 -20.55 -19.03 -17.45
N THR A 1057 -21.06 -18.25 -18.43
CA THR A 1057 -22.51 -17.98 -18.50
C THR A 1057 -23.28 -19.03 -19.29
N ASP A 1058 -24.59 -19.09 -19.06
CA ASP A 1058 -25.70 -19.73 -19.82
C ASP A 1058 -25.60 -19.56 -21.37
N GLU A 1059 -24.74 -18.67 -21.88
CA GLU A 1059 -24.44 -18.46 -23.31
C GLU A 1059 -23.12 -19.07 -23.81
N GLY A 1060 -22.32 -19.70 -22.95
CA GLY A 1060 -21.01 -20.29 -23.25
C GLY A 1060 -19.88 -19.28 -23.39
N ILE A 1061 -19.88 -18.22 -22.57
CA ILE A 1061 -18.84 -17.17 -22.56
C ILE A 1061 -18.40 -16.84 -21.14
N PHE A 1062 -17.10 -16.55 -20.96
CA PHE A 1062 -16.55 -16.16 -19.67
C PHE A 1062 -16.78 -14.67 -19.35
N ASN A 1063 -17.27 -14.39 -18.14
CA ASN A 1063 -17.52 -13.06 -17.59
C ASN A 1063 -16.61 -12.78 -16.37
N PRO A 1064 -15.72 -11.77 -16.41
CA PRO A 1064 -14.77 -11.51 -15.33
C PRO A 1064 -15.39 -10.77 -14.13
N GLN A 1065 -15.33 -11.38 -12.95
CA GLN A 1065 -15.66 -10.79 -11.65
C GLN A 1065 -14.40 -10.70 -10.75
N PRO A 1066 -14.00 -9.53 -10.23
CA PRO A 1066 -12.86 -9.42 -9.32
C PRO A 1066 -13.08 -10.15 -8.00
N LEU A 1067 -12.06 -10.88 -7.53
CA LEU A 1067 -12.05 -11.42 -6.16
C LEU A 1067 -12.01 -10.27 -5.12
N PRO A 1068 -12.45 -10.51 -3.86
CA PRO A 1068 -12.43 -9.52 -2.78
C PRO A 1068 -11.08 -8.81 -2.58
N LEU A 1069 -11.08 -7.59 -2.03
CA LEU A 1069 -9.88 -6.75 -1.94
C LEU A 1069 -8.68 -7.42 -1.27
N SER A 1070 -8.88 -8.31 -0.30
CA SER A 1070 -7.80 -9.08 0.34
C SER A 1070 -7.09 -10.05 -0.63
N ALA A 1071 -7.77 -10.57 -1.65
CA ALA A 1071 -7.15 -11.34 -2.73
C ALA A 1071 -6.31 -10.48 -3.70
N GLN A 1072 -6.31 -9.16 -3.50
CA GLN A 1072 -5.56 -8.17 -4.29
C GLN A 1072 -4.35 -7.60 -3.51
N PHE A 1073 -4.14 -7.98 -2.24
CA PHE A 1073 -3.05 -7.50 -1.39
C PHE A 1073 -1.66 -7.93 -1.90
N SER A 1074 -1.58 -9.04 -2.65
CA SER A 1074 -0.35 -9.59 -3.22
C SER A 1074 -0.66 -10.35 -4.51
N PRO A 1075 0.33 -10.62 -5.37
CA PRO A 1075 0.19 -11.57 -6.46
C PRO A 1075 -0.33 -12.92 -5.96
N VAL A 1076 -1.36 -13.46 -6.61
CA VAL A 1076 -1.82 -14.83 -6.39
C VAL A 1076 -0.98 -15.74 -7.28
N ARG A 1077 -0.28 -16.71 -6.68
CA ARG A 1077 0.65 -17.61 -7.37
C ARG A 1077 0.07 -19.02 -7.58
N ASP A 1078 -0.78 -19.48 -6.67
CA ASP A 1078 -1.50 -20.76 -6.76
C ASP A 1078 -2.71 -20.79 -5.80
N ALA A 1079 -3.61 -21.78 -5.92
CA ALA A 1079 -4.77 -21.91 -5.04
C ALA A 1079 -5.36 -23.33 -4.96
N LEU A 1080 -6.22 -23.57 -3.96
CA LEU A 1080 -7.11 -24.73 -3.88
C LEU A 1080 -8.57 -24.26 -3.86
N ALA A 1081 -9.44 -24.87 -4.68
CA ALA A 1081 -10.89 -24.73 -4.61
C ALA A 1081 -11.49 -26.04 -4.05
N LEU A 1082 -12.02 -26.00 -2.83
CA LEU A 1082 -12.47 -27.17 -2.08
C LEU A 1082 -13.53 -26.73 -1.06
N ASP A 1083 -14.52 -27.57 -0.79
CA ASP A 1083 -15.27 -27.46 0.47
C ASP A 1083 -14.29 -27.66 1.64
N PHE A 1084 -14.07 -26.59 2.43
CA PHE A 1084 -13.19 -26.60 3.60
C PHE A 1084 -13.99 -26.58 4.92
N ASN A 1085 -15.32 -26.46 4.87
CA ASN A 1085 -16.18 -26.23 6.03
C ASN A 1085 -17.34 -27.25 6.20
N ASP A 1086 -17.54 -28.14 5.22
CA ASP A 1086 -18.58 -29.17 5.07
C ASP A 1086 -20.03 -28.62 4.97
N ASP A 1087 -20.23 -27.38 4.50
CA ASP A 1087 -21.58 -26.85 4.17
C ASP A 1087 -22.09 -27.25 2.78
N GLY A 1088 -21.19 -27.67 1.88
CA GLY A 1088 -21.46 -28.14 0.53
C GLY A 1088 -21.03 -27.19 -0.60
N ASN A 1089 -20.62 -25.96 -0.29
CA ASN A 1089 -20.10 -25.00 -1.28
C ASN A 1089 -18.58 -25.19 -1.51
N LEU A 1090 -18.01 -24.57 -2.55
CA LEU A 1090 -16.54 -24.50 -2.70
C LEU A 1090 -15.97 -23.23 -2.06
N ASP A 1091 -15.07 -23.43 -1.09
CA ASP A 1091 -14.22 -22.38 -0.54
C ASP A 1091 -12.91 -22.27 -1.36
N ILE A 1092 -12.25 -21.12 -1.34
CA ILE A 1092 -11.00 -20.87 -2.07
C ILE A 1092 -9.88 -20.53 -1.08
N PHE A 1093 -8.80 -21.32 -1.07
CA PHE A 1093 -7.56 -21.01 -0.36
C PHE A 1093 -6.48 -20.54 -1.34
N LEU A 1094 -6.19 -19.23 -1.34
CA LEU A 1094 -5.18 -18.60 -2.19
C LEU A 1094 -3.80 -18.57 -1.49
N ILE A 1095 -2.74 -18.78 -2.27
CA ILE A 1095 -1.35 -18.46 -1.89
C ILE A 1095 -0.70 -17.50 -2.90
N GLY A 1096 0.39 -16.85 -2.51
CA GLY A 1096 0.90 -15.70 -3.25
C GLY A 1096 2.27 -15.18 -2.81
N ASN A 1097 2.44 -13.87 -2.96
CA ASN A 1097 3.69 -13.10 -2.89
C ASN A 1097 4.55 -13.16 -4.17
N ASP A 1098 5.44 -12.17 -4.30
CA ASP A 1098 6.50 -12.11 -5.31
C ASP A 1098 7.67 -11.23 -4.83
N TYR A 1099 8.83 -11.84 -4.58
CA TYR A 1099 10.03 -11.15 -4.10
C TYR A 1099 11.02 -10.78 -5.22
N SER A 1100 10.70 -11.10 -6.49
CA SER A 1100 11.55 -10.85 -7.67
C SER A 1100 11.42 -9.44 -8.26
N ASN A 1101 10.51 -8.63 -7.73
CA ASN A 1101 10.24 -7.27 -8.19
C ASN A 1101 11.41 -6.31 -7.92
N ARG A 1102 11.50 -5.22 -8.70
CA ARG A 1102 12.44 -4.12 -8.43
C ARG A 1102 12.19 -3.52 -7.05
N ALA A 1103 13.26 -3.12 -6.37
CA ALA A 1103 13.16 -2.37 -5.12
C ALA A 1103 12.34 -1.06 -5.25
N GLU A 1104 12.31 -0.44 -6.45
CA GLU A 1104 11.46 0.72 -6.74
C GLU A 1104 9.95 0.44 -6.60
N GLU A 1105 9.52 -0.80 -6.81
CA GLU A 1105 8.16 -1.30 -6.58
C GLU A 1105 8.01 -2.00 -5.21
N GLY A 1106 9.11 -2.54 -4.68
CA GLY A 1106 9.21 -3.28 -3.42
C GLY A 1106 8.78 -4.74 -3.52
N ARG A 1107 9.07 -5.53 -2.46
CA ARG A 1107 8.56 -6.90 -2.35
C ARG A 1107 7.05 -6.90 -2.17
N MET A 1108 6.38 -7.66 -3.02
CA MET A 1108 4.95 -7.92 -2.87
C MET A 1108 4.80 -9.05 -1.85
N SER A 1109 4.77 -8.67 -0.56
CA SER A 1109 4.92 -9.58 0.59
C SER A 1109 3.76 -9.51 1.58
N SER A 1110 2.60 -9.04 1.14
CA SER A 1110 1.40 -8.82 1.95
C SER A 1110 0.41 -9.99 1.93
N GLY A 1111 0.71 -11.04 1.17
CA GLY A 1111 0.01 -12.32 1.24
C GLY A 1111 0.45 -13.10 2.48
N ARG A 1112 -0.52 -13.77 3.12
CA ARG A 1112 -0.31 -14.64 4.30
C ARG A 1112 -0.84 -16.06 4.11
N GLY A 1113 -1.31 -16.37 2.90
CA GLY A 1113 -2.39 -17.33 2.69
C GLY A 1113 -3.74 -16.65 2.96
N LEU A 1114 -4.74 -16.87 2.12
CA LEU A 1114 -6.06 -16.26 2.27
C LEU A 1114 -7.17 -17.29 2.03
N MET A 1115 -7.97 -17.54 3.06
CA MET A 1115 -9.18 -18.36 2.96
C MET A 1115 -10.39 -17.48 2.66
N LEU A 1116 -11.06 -17.77 1.55
CA LEU A 1116 -12.32 -17.16 1.13
C LEU A 1116 -13.41 -18.22 1.19
N VAL A 1117 -14.40 -18.03 2.08
CA VAL A 1117 -15.56 -18.92 2.16
C VAL A 1117 -16.57 -18.58 1.07
N GLY A 1118 -17.03 -19.58 0.32
CA GLY A 1118 -17.99 -19.43 -0.77
C GLY A 1118 -19.45 -19.53 -0.29
N ASP A 1119 -20.36 -18.81 -0.94
CA ASP A 1119 -21.81 -18.88 -0.66
C ASP A 1119 -22.62 -19.73 -1.66
N GLY A 1120 -21.97 -20.24 -2.72
CA GLY A 1120 -22.61 -20.98 -3.80
C GLY A 1120 -23.36 -20.12 -4.82
N GLU A 1121 -23.24 -18.79 -4.78
CA GLU A 1121 -23.74 -17.83 -5.78
C GLU A 1121 -22.60 -16.89 -6.26
N LEU A 1122 -21.36 -17.42 -6.34
CA LEU A 1122 -20.08 -16.72 -6.60
C LEU A 1122 -19.70 -15.62 -5.59
N GLY A 1123 -20.37 -15.51 -4.45
CA GLY A 1123 -20.00 -14.63 -3.36
C GLY A 1123 -18.93 -15.24 -2.47
N PHE A 1124 -17.83 -14.50 -2.25
CA PHE A 1124 -16.68 -14.96 -1.47
C PHE A 1124 -16.38 -14.03 -0.29
N THR A 1125 -16.37 -14.60 0.92
CA THR A 1125 -16.14 -13.88 2.18
C THR A 1125 -14.78 -14.24 2.78
N ASP A 1126 -13.94 -13.23 2.99
CA ASP A 1126 -12.68 -13.34 3.73
C ASP A 1126 -12.95 -13.55 5.22
N ILE A 1127 -12.56 -14.71 5.75
CA ILE A 1127 -12.75 -15.08 7.16
C ILE A 1127 -11.56 -14.71 8.07
N ASN A 1128 -10.60 -13.93 7.57
CA ASN A 1128 -9.40 -13.44 8.25
C ASN A 1128 -8.69 -14.49 9.13
N SER A 1129 -8.58 -15.71 8.61
CA SER A 1129 -8.21 -16.89 9.39
C SER A 1129 -6.72 -16.91 9.77
N GLY A 1130 -6.37 -16.29 10.90
CA GLY A 1130 -5.02 -16.32 11.52
C GLY A 1130 -4.51 -17.70 11.97
N ASN A 1131 -5.10 -18.77 11.43
CA ASN A 1131 -4.72 -20.17 11.54
C ASN A 1131 -3.82 -20.63 10.37
N PHE A 1132 -3.95 -19.99 9.20
CA PHE A 1132 -3.04 -20.13 8.05
C PHE A 1132 -2.16 -18.89 7.99
N TRP A 1133 -0.85 -19.04 8.14
CA TRP A 1133 0.05 -17.88 8.23
C TRP A 1133 1.42 -18.15 7.60
N ILE A 1134 1.59 -17.67 6.37
CA ILE A 1134 2.74 -17.96 5.49
C ILE A 1134 3.38 -16.64 5.07
N ARG A 1135 4.62 -16.35 5.50
CA ARG A 1135 5.33 -15.12 5.08
C ARG A 1135 6.11 -15.26 3.77
N GLY A 1136 6.57 -16.48 3.45
CA GLY A 1136 7.49 -16.74 2.34
C GLY A 1136 6.97 -16.37 0.95
N ASP A 1137 7.88 -16.41 -0.02
CA ASP A 1137 7.58 -16.16 -1.43
C ASP A 1137 7.02 -17.45 -2.07
N THR A 1138 5.71 -17.68 -1.95
CA THR A 1138 5.11 -18.99 -2.23
C THR A 1138 5.00 -19.29 -3.74
N ARG A 1139 4.92 -20.57 -4.11
CA ARG A 1139 4.94 -21.01 -5.54
C ARG A 1139 3.89 -22.05 -5.93
N ARG A 1140 3.63 -23.03 -5.06
CA ARG A 1140 2.64 -24.09 -5.28
C ARG A 1140 1.98 -24.52 -3.97
N ILE A 1141 0.72 -24.94 -4.05
CA ILE A 1141 -0.07 -25.51 -2.95
C ILE A 1141 -0.60 -26.89 -3.35
N VAL A 1142 -0.52 -27.87 -2.46
CA VAL A 1142 -1.07 -29.22 -2.70
C VAL A 1142 -1.75 -29.77 -1.46
N LYS A 1143 -2.91 -30.42 -1.64
CA LYS A 1143 -3.59 -31.20 -0.59
C LYS A 1143 -3.22 -32.68 -0.73
N ILE A 1144 -2.68 -33.27 0.33
CA ILE A 1144 -2.31 -34.69 0.40
C ILE A 1144 -2.90 -35.28 1.69
N ASP A 1145 -3.78 -36.27 1.53
CA ASP A 1145 -4.62 -36.79 2.61
C ASP A 1145 -5.38 -35.67 3.33
N HIS A 1146 -5.02 -35.40 4.60
CA HIS A 1146 -5.57 -34.34 5.46
C HIS A 1146 -4.55 -33.24 5.72
N ARG A 1147 -3.53 -33.10 4.86
CA ARG A 1147 -2.53 -32.04 4.94
C ARG A 1147 -2.60 -31.12 3.73
N ILE A 1148 -2.27 -29.86 3.95
CA ILE A 1148 -2.00 -28.86 2.91
C ILE A 1148 -0.52 -28.50 3.02
N ILE A 1149 0.20 -28.60 1.91
CA ILE A 1149 1.63 -28.30 1.83
C ILE A 1149 1.81 -27.13 0.88
N VAL A 1150 2.46 -26.07 1.36
CA VAL A 1150 2.85 -24.91 0.56
C VAL A 1150 4.36 -24.85 0.46
N VAL A 1151 4.86 -24.74 -0.77
CA VAL A 1151 6.28 -24.58 -1.08
C VAL A 1151 6.58 -23.12 -1.42
N SER A 1152 7.75 -22.65 -0.97
CA SER A 1152 8.16 -21.25 -1.04
C SER A 1152 9.62 -21.12 -1.46
N ASN A 1153 9.94 -20.07 -2.20
CA ASN A 1153 11.30 -19.74 -2.57
C ASN A 1153 12.10 -19.24 -1.34
N ASN A 1154 13.36 -19.66 -1.22
CA ASN A 1154 14.29 -19.36 -0.12
C ASN A 1154 13.83 -19.67 1.33
N ASP A 1155 12.71 -20.37 1.53
CA ASP A 1155 12.06 -20.59 2.83
C ASP A 1155 11.77 -22.09 3.10
N GLN A 1156 11.25 -22.41 4.28
CA GLN A 1156 10.85 -23.76 4.69
C GLN A 1156 9.46 -24.15 4.14
N LEU A 1157 9.20 -25.46 4.14
CA LEU A 1157 7.87 -25.98 3.82
C LEU A 1157 6.86 -25.56 4.90
N ASN A 1158 5.73 -25.01 4.46
CA ASN A 1158 4.62 -24.69 5.34
C ASN A 1158 3.58 -25.83 5.25
N VAL A 1159 3.48 -26.65 6.31
CA VAL A 1159 2.70 -27.89 6.32
C VAL A 1159 1.58 -27.81 7.35
N PHE A 1160 0.35 -27.64 6.87
CA PHE A 1160 -0.88 -27.48 7.64
C PHE A 1160 -1.68 -28.79 7.67
N GLN A 1161 -2.50 -29.02 8.70
CA GLN A 1161 -3.40 -30.17 8.79
C GLN A 1161 -4.87 -29.75 8.83
N THR A 1162 -5.69 -30.23 7.89
CA THR A 1162 -7.16 -30.06 7.94
C THR A 1162 -7.77 -31.00 8.98
N THR A 1163 -8.88 -30.61 9.57
CA THR A 1163 -9.73 -31.49 10.39
C THR A 1163 -10.36 -32.63 9.57
N GLU A 1164 -10.89 -33.64 10.26
CA GLU A 1164 -11.64 -34.80 9.75
C GLU A 1164 -13.12 -34.71 10.18
#